data_AF-A0A142WPX8-F1
#
_entry.id   AF-A0A142WPX8-F1
#
_cell.length_a   1.000
_cell.length_b   1.000
_cell.length_c   1.000
_cell.angle_alpha   90.00
_cell.angle_beta   90.00
_cell.angle_gamma   90.00
#
_symmetry.space_group_name_H-M   'P 1'
#
loop_
_entity.id
_entity.type
_entity.pdbx_description
1 polymer ?
#
loop_
_entity_poly.entity_id
_entity_poly.type
_entity_poly.pdbx_seq_one_letter_code
_entity_poly.pdbx_strand_id
1 'polypeptide(L)'
;MLTLRSCHCCGLIQTAAELHLEYCARCHTRLTAADHQRDNRLAATLALSALILFLPAVTLPFLQISRFGLTTASSVLGGIGILFREGHFAVGSIVVVFSLIFPLLKLGLIFLLSTRSDWLHSADRSLSYRLVEHLGRWGMLDVLLVAVMIAFIKLGSLVAFGAGPGLPLFAAFVIASLLASLAFNPHVLWSEHVMNTTDNTPPKPASDAPPSTPSAFPTAIGRPSPSRHRLWIWILPLLAFVAAGALTWNVIRQRGRLITITFTEGRGLAAGDQLRYRGIRAGDVESLELLRQGEGVVARVRITRDCDNLIRQGTQFWIVRPQLDVSGVSGLETLVGAKYLTFRPAPPQAPLTSTFAGLEEPPLADLEFPGGIEIVLQAPQARGLRAGLPLHYRHLRVGGIRKIALSADGGAIEATAYIRPDYAHLIRTNTTFWNASGVNLTGGLTGFHLHVGPAESWIHGGVELGIPPEAGDAVQTGHRFPLHPAAKQEWLEWSPAIASGPAPPASQVPDVVPVVLTWKHDGWLWDTDRSRRGLLMASDGLLLGPAELQTVPADAIPGTARLQAGETTVALNAPVGAHPESTLRQRRIEGVTGRPAACREPSQPEDGFIVTGSNDSPLLLAATRIRVEEGHWRLDPELSLPGIVTGAPLLAATDRKVIGFLRIEGTDRSVIPYASSPHAAE
;
A
#
# COMPACT_ATOMS: atom_id res chain seq x y z
N MET A 1 15.01 -84.52 15.78
CA MET A 1 14.98 -83.10 15.37
C MET A 1 14.98 -82.24 16.62
N LEU A 2 16.03 -81.45 16.84
CA LEU A 2 16.13 -80.53 17.98
C LEU A 2 15.22 -79.31 17.72
N THR A 3 14.12 -79.19 18.45
CA THR A 3 13.20 -78.05 18.36
C THR A 3 13.83 -76.84 19.04
N LEU A 4 14.43 -75.92 18.28
CA LEU A 4 14.99 -74.67 18.82
C LEU A 4 13.85 -73.68 19.16
N ARG A 5 13.92 -73.04 20.34
CA ARG A 5 13.01 -71.98 20.81
C ARG A 5 13.79 -70.73 21.20
N SER A 6 13.30 -69.54 20.86
CA SER A 6 13.91 -68.27 21.26
C SER A 6 13.15 -67.61 22.41
N CYS A 7 13.86 -67.00 23.34
CA CYS A 7 13.26 -66.24 24.43
C CYS A 7 12.86 -64.84 23.96
N HIS A 8 11.60 -64.45 24.12
CA HIS A 8 11.10 -63.11 23.75
C HIS A 8 11.68 -61.98 24.61
N CYS A 9 12.14 -62.26 25.84
CA CYS A 9 12.66 -61.25 26.76
C CYS A 9 14.15 -60.96 26.53
N CYS A 10 14.99 -61.99 26.35
CA CYS A 10 16.45 -61.82 26.24
C CYS A 10 17.06 -62.26 24.91
N GLY A 11 16.25 -62.80 23.98
CA GLY A 11 16.68 -63.23 22.65
C GLY A 11 17.48 -64.54 22.60
N LEU A 12 17.66 -65.23 23.73
CA LEU A 12 18.45 -66.47 23.79
C LEU A 12 17.72 -67.64 23.09
N ILE A 13 18.39 -68.30 22.14
CA ILE A 13 17.89 -69.47 21.40
C ILE A 13 18.35 -70.74 22.13
N GLN A 14 17.42 -71.64 22.46
CA GLN A 14 17.63 -72.83 23.29
C GLN A 14 16.96 -74.06 22.65
N THR A 15 17.53 -75.25 22.82
CA THR A 15 16.95 -76.50 22.33
C THR A 15 15.89 -77.02 23.30
N ALA A 16 14.67 -77.24 22.80
CA ALA A 16 13.53 -77.72 23.61
C ALA A 16 13.56 -79.23 23.87
N ALA A 17 14.51 -79.98 23.28
CA ALA A 17 14.57 -81.44 23.41
C ALA A 17 15.28 -81.93 24.68
N GLU A 18 15.97 -81.07 25.44
CA GLU A 18 16.79 -81.50 26.60
C GLU A 18 16.38 -80.88 27.93
N LEU A 19 15.34 -80.06 28.00
CA LEU A 19 14.97 -79.38 29.24
C LEU A 19 13.46 -79.43 29.45
N HIS A 20 13.03 -79.95 30.61
CA HIS A 20 11.72 -79.71 31.23
C HIS A 20 11.48 -78.21 31.55
N LEU A 21 12.08 -77.29 30.79
CA LEU A 21 12.05 -75.87 31.07
C LEU A 21 10.97 -75.20 30.23
N GLU A 22 9.84 -74.98 30.87
CA GLU A 22 8.90 -73.93 30.48
C GLU A 22 9.51 -72.53 30.61
N TYR A 23 10.77 -72.35 31.03
CA TYR A 23 11.38 -71.05 31.36
C TYR A 23 12.76 -70.88 30.72
N CYS A 24 13.09 -69.65 30.30
CA CYS A 24 14.37 -69.35 29.67
C CYS A 24 15.53 -69.55 30.67
N ALA A 25 16.56 -70.29 30.29
CA ALA A 25 17.75 -70.50 31.12
C ALA A 25 18.53 -69.21 31.51
N ARG A 26 18.28 -68.06 30.88
CA ARG A 26 18.99 -66.80 31.16
C ARG A 26 18.20 -65.82 32.00
N CYS A 27 16.93 -65.60 31.67
CA CYS A 27 16.10 -64.60 32.33
C CYS A 27 14.88 -65.20 33.05
N HIS A 28 14.80 -66.54 33.12
CA HIS A 28 13.72 -67.31 33.74
C HIS A 28 12.31 -66.95 33.27
N THR A 29 12.18 -66.30 32.11
CA THR A 29 10.88 -65.95 31.54
C THR A 29 10.24 -67.16 30.89
N ARG A 30 8.93 -67.38 31.08
CA ARG A 30 8.24 -68.56 30.55
C ARG A 30 8.35 -68.60 29.01
N LEU A 31 8.96 -69.65 28.49
CA LEU A 31 9.02 -70.02 27.07
C LEU A 31 7.69 -70.68 26.71
N THR A 32 6.64 -69.88 26.54
CA THR A 32 5.34 -70.36 26.06
C THR A 32 5.53 -71.16 24.77
N ALA A 33 4.90 -72.34 24.69
CA ALA A 33 4.71 -73.01 23.40
C ALA A 33 4.05 -71.98 22.48
N ALA A 34 4.63 -71.78 21.29
CA ALA A 34 4.20 -70.77 20.35
C ALA A 34 2.68 -70.86 20.18
N ASP A 35 1.96 -69.90 20.77
CA ASP A 35 0.54 -69.73 20.54
C ASP A 35 0.41 -69.35 19.07
N HIS A 36 0.00 -70.34 18.27
CA HIS A 36 -0.03 -70.32 16.81
C HIS A 36 -1.13 -69.40 16.26
N GLN A 37 -1.63 -68.45 17.06
CA GLN A 37 -2.91 -67.79 16.83
C GLN A 37 -2.88 -66.25 16.81
N ARG A 38 -1.69 -65.61 16.93
CA ARG A 38 -1.60 -64.17 16.64
C ARG A 38 -1.41 -63.93 15.15
N ASP A 39 -2.51 -64.02 14.41
CA ASP A 39 -2.61 -63.53 13.05
C ASP A 39 -2.32 -62.02 13.01
N ASN A 40 -1.62 -61.56 11.97
CA ASN A 40 -1.40 -60.12 11.76
C ASN A 40 -2.70 -59.34 11.43
N ARG A 41 -3.85 -60.02 11.33
CA ARG A 41 -5.18 -59.41 11.04
C ARG A 41 -5.50 -58.19 11.90
N LEU A 42 -5.18 -58.23 13.20
CA LEU A 42 -5.40 -57.09 14.11
C LEU A 42 -4.45 -55.92 13.80
N ALA A 43 -3.22 -56.19 13.38
CA ALA A 43 -2.29 -55.17 12.90
C ALA A 43 -2.77 -54.57 11.57
N ALA A 44 -3.31 -55.39 10.65
CA ALA A 44 -3.91 -54.91 9.40
C ALA A 44 -5.12 -54.01 9.64
N THR A 45 -6.07 -54.39 10.50
CA THR A 45 -7.26 -53.56 10.76
C THR A 45 -6.88 -52.24 11.40
N LEU A 46 -5.98 -52.25 12.40
CA LEU A 46 -5.48 -51.02 13.02
C LEU A 46 -4.67 -50.14 12.04
N ALA A 47 -3.84 -50.74 11.18
CA ALA A 47 -3.11 -50.00 10.16
C ALA A 47 -4.04 -49.36 9.13
N LEU A 48 -5.10 -50.07 8.72
CA LEU A 48 -6.13 -49.56 7.82
C LEU A 48 -6.94 -48.44 8.50
N SER A 49 -7.36 -48.62 9.75
CA SER A 49 -8.03 -47.57 10.53
C SER A 49 -7.15 -46.32 10.68
N ALA A 50 -5.86 -46.49 10.95
CA ALA A 50 -4.91 -45.38 10.98
C ALA A 50 -4.75 -44.70 9.61
N LEU A 51 -4.72 -45.46 8.51
CA LEU A 51 -4.65 -44.91 7.15
C LEU A 51 -5.90 -44.09 6.78
N ILE A 52 -7.08 -44.55 7.20
CA ILE A 52 -8.35 -43.83 7.01
C ILE A 52 -8.36 -42.55 7.86
N LEU A 53 -7.95 -42.63 9.13
CA LEU A 53 -7.90 -41.47 10.03
C LEU A 53 -6.83 -40.44 9.65
N PHE A 54 -5.78 -40.84 8.92
CA PHE A 54 -4.69 -39.96 8.50
C PHE A 54 -5.18 -38.77 7.68
N LEU A 55 -6.08 -39.00 6.71
CA LEU A 55 -6.57 -37.95 5.82
C LEU A 55 -7.31 -36.82 6.58
N PRO A 56 -8.35 -37.10 7.39
CA PRO A 56 -8.99 -36.06 8.19
C PRO A 56 -8.05 -35.49 9.26
N ALA A 57 -7.15 -36.28 9.84
CA ALA A 57 -6.20 -35.81 10.85
C ALA A 57 -5.21 -34.74 10.34
N VAL A 58 -4.74 -34.87 9.09
CA VAL A 58 -3.76 -33.93 8.49
C VAL A 58 -4.42 -32.71 7.84
N THR A 59 -5.66 -32.86 7.39
CA THR A 59 -6.41 -31.81 6.68
C THR A 59 -7.21 -30.91 7.60
N LEU A 60 -7.79 -31.45 8.68
CA LEU A 60 -8.60 -30.67 9.62
C LEU A 60 -7.73 -29.76 10.51
N PRO A 61 -8.25 -28.61 10.92
CA PRO A 61 -7.50 -27.68 11.76
C PRO A 61 -7.33 -28.25 13.16
N PHE A 62 -6.08 -28.41 13.60
CA PHE A 62 -5.76 -28.83 14.97
C PHE A 62 -5.66 -27.63 15.93
N LEU A 63 -5.41 -26.43 15.40
CA LEU A 63 -5.28 -25.19 16.17
C LEU A 63 -6.12 -24.07 15.56
N GLN A 64 -6.94 -23.44 16.38
CA GLN A 64 -7.75 -22.27 16.03
C GLN A 64 -7.29 -21.06 16.83
N ILE A 65 -6.94 -19.99 16.13
CA ILE A 65 -6.55 -18.72 16.72
C ILE A 65 -7.72 -17.76 16.54
N SER A 66 -8.41 -17.39 17.63
CA SER A 66 -9.38 -16.32 17.61
C SER A 66 -8.67 -15.00 17.91
N ARG A 67 -8.46 -14.16 16.89
CA ARG A 67 -8.09 -12.75 17.06
C ARG A 67 -9.17 -11.90 16.40
N PHE A 68 -9.76 -10.98 17.15
CA PHE A 68 -10.71 -9.98 16.62
C PHE A 68 -11.92 -10.56 15.85
N GLY A 69 -12.48 -11.68 16.32
CA GLY A 69 -13.65 -12.31 15.68
C GLY A 69 -13.38 -13.08 14.38
N LEU A 70 -12.16 -13.00 13.82
CA LEU A 70 -11.72 -13.81 12.68
C LEU A 70 -10.97 -15.04 13.20
N THR A 71 -11.58 -16.21 13.04
CA THR A 71 -10.98 -17.49 13.43
C THR A 71 -10.02 -17.96 12.34
N THR A 72 -8.72 -17.78 12.57
CA THR A 72 -7.70 -18.38 11.68
C THR A 72 -7.44 -19.80 12.16
N ALA A 73 -7.83 -20.78 11.36
CA ALA A 73 -7.64 -22.20 11.65
C ALA A 73 -6.46 -22.73 10.84
N SER A 74 -5.53 -23.44 11.49
CA SER A 74 -4.35 -24.03 10.84
C SER A 74 -4.36 -25.55 10.99
N SER A 75 -4.20 -26.25 9.87
CA SER A 75 -3.98 -27.70 9.80
C SER A 75 -2.51 -28.02 9.53
N VAL A 76 -2.12 -29.30 9.63
CA VAL A 76 -0.73 -29.72 9.33
C VAL A 76 -0.40 -29.39 7.87
N LEU A 77 -1.33 -29.65 6.95
CA LEU A 77 -1.19 -29.30 5.54
C LEU A 77 -1.18 -27.79 5.30
N GLY A 78 -1.99 -27.04 6.06
CA GLY A 78 -1.99 -25.58 6.02
C GLY A 78 -0.66 -24.98 6.49
N GLY A 79 -0.08 -25.51 7.55
CA GLY A 79 1.24 -25.10 8.05
C GLY A 79 2.35 -25.34 7.01
N ILE A 80 2.32 -26.51 6.36
CA ILE A 80 3.22 -26.80 5.23
C ILE A 80 3.04 -25.77 4.11
N GLY A 81 1.79 -25.49 3.69
CA GLY A 81 1.50 -24.51 2.64
C GLY A 81 2.00 -23.09 2.94
N ILE A 82 1.94 -22.67 4.21
CA ILE A 82 2.49 -21.38 4.67
C ILE A 82 4.01 -21.37 4.51
N LEU A 83 4.71 -22.40 4.98
CA LEU A 83 6.17 -22.50 4.85
C LEU A 83 6.64 -22.44 3.38
N PHE A 84 5.90 -23.08 2.48
CA PHE A 84 6.21 -23.03 1.04
C PHE A 84 5.96 -21.64 0.43
N ARG A 85 4.88 -20.96 0.82
CA ARG A 85 4.57 -19.60 0.33
C ARG A 85 5.54 -18.54 0.86
N GLU A 86 6.04 -18.71 2.08
CA GLU A 86 7.04 -17.83 2.69
C GLU A 86 8.47 -18.08 2.17
N GLY A 87 8.64 -19.03 1.23
CA GLY A 87 9.93 -19.33 0.60
C GLY A 87 10.83 -20.26 1.41
N HIS A 88 10.34 -20.82 2.52
CA HIS A 88 11.06 -21.78 3.36
C HIS A 88 10.94 -23.22 2.83
N PHE A 89 11.27 -23.42 1.55
CA PHE A 89 11.13 -24.70 0.83
C PHE A 89 11.85 -25.86 1.54
N ALA A 90 13.09 -25.65 2.00
CA ALA A 90 13.87 -26.70 2.66
C ALA A 90 13.19 -27.23 3.93
N VAL A 91 12.66 -26.34 4.77
CA VAL A 91 11.99 -26.70 6.02
C VAL A 91 10.63 -27.36 5.72
N GLY A 92 9.88 -26.80 4.77
CA GLY A 92 8.62 -27.39 4.30
C GLY A 92 8.80 -28.82 3.78
N SER A 93 9.83 -29.07 2.96
CA SER A 93 10.15 -30.40 2.45
C SER A 93 10.49 -31.40 3.56
N ILE A 94 11.26 -30.99 4.58
CA ILE A 94 11.56 -31.86 5.73
C ILE A 94 10.25 -32.24 6.45
N VAL A 95 9.39 -31.26 6.76
CA VAL A 95 8.13 -31.54 7.46
C VAL A 95 7.22 -32.46 6.65
N VAL A 96 7.14 -32.31 5.32
CA VAL A 96 6.38 -33.23 4.44
C VAL A 96 6.92 -34.65 4.51
N VAL A 97 8.24 -34.83 4.40
CA VAL A 97 8.87 -36.15 4.40
C VAL A 97 8.62 -36.87 5.73
N PHE A 98 8.85 -36.19 6.85
CA PHE A 98 8.77 -36.80 8.18
C PHE A 98 7.34 -36.94 8.71
N SER A 99 6.45 -35.99 8.43
CA SER A 99 5.10 -35.97 9.01
C SER A 99 4.03 -36.56 8.09
N LEU A 100 4.25 -36.64 6.77
CA LEU A 100 3.29 -37.22 5.82
C LEU A 100 3.82 -38.51 5.18
N ILE A 101 5.00 -38.46 4.54
CA ILE A 101 5.49 -39.58 3.72
C ILE A 101 5.86 -40.77 4.59
N PHE A 102 6.65 -40.58 5.64
CA PHE A 102 7.12 -41.68 6.49
C PHE A 102 5.99 -42.43 7.21
N PRO A 103 4.99 -41.76 7.82
CA PRO A 103 3.84 -42.44 8.43
C PRO A 103 2.99 -43.21 7.42
N LEU A 104 2.68 -42.62 6.26
CA LEU A 104 1.93 -43.29 5.20
C LEU A 104 2.66 -44.53 4.70
N LEU A 105 3.96 -44.41 4.44
CA LEU A 105 4.78 -45.52 3.97
C LEU A 105 4.88 -46.62 5.03
N LYS A 106 5.10 -46.26 6.30
CA LYS A 106 5.14 -47.22 7.41
C LYS A 106 3.82 -47.99 7.57
N LEU A 107 2.70 -47.28 7.62
CA LEU A 107 1.37 -47.90 7.79
C LEU A 107 0.96 -48.72 6.56
N GLY A 108 1.26 -48.23 5.36
CA GLY A 108 1.03 -48.95 4.11
C GLY A 108 1.83 -50.25 4.03
N LEU A 109 3.11 -50.23 4.45
CA LEU A 109 3.95 -51.43 4.51
C LEU A 109 3.45 -52.43 5.56
N ILE A 110 3.05 -51.98 6.75
CA ILE A 110 2.48 -52.84 7.80
C ILE A 110 1.18 -53.50 7.29
N PHE A 111 0.30 -52.72 6.65
CA PHE A 111 -0.94 -53.23 6.07
C PHE A 111 -0.69 -54.24 4.95
N LEU A 112 0.25 -53.94 4.04
CA LEU A 112 0.61 -54.81 2.91
C LEU A 112 1.21 -56.14 3.40
N LEU A 113 2.19 -56.08 4.31
CA LEU A 113 2.83 -57.26 4.88
C LEU A 113 1.86 -58.11 5.71
N SER A 114 0.81 -57.49 6.24
CA SER A 114 -0.20 -58.18 7.04
C SER A 114 -1.35 -58.79 6.23
N THR A 115 -1.68 -58.27 5.05
CA THR A 115 -2.86 -58.71 4.25
C THR A 115 -2.49 -59.53 3.02
N ARG A 116 -1.32 -59.27 2.44
CA ARG A 116 -0.89 -59.79 1.13
C ARG A 116 0.53 -60.33 1.21
N SER A 117 0.86 -61.05 2.29
CA SER A 117 2.18 -61.69 2.48
C SER A 117 2.55 -62.53 1.24
N ASP A 118 1.61 -63.31 0.70
CA ASP A 118 1.78 -64.22 -0.43
C ASP A 118 2.27 -63.57 -1.73
N TRP A 119 1.95 -62.30 -1.97
CA TRP A 119 2.28 -61.61 -3.22
C TRP A 119 3.73 -61.10 -3.27
N LEU A 120 4.40 -60.96 -2.13
CA LEU A 120 5.78 -60.47 -2.09
C LEU A 120 6.76 -61.65 -2.16
N HIS A 121 7.75 -61.55 -3.06
CA HIS A 121 8.86 -62.49 -3.14
C HIS A 121 9.72 -62.42 -1.86
N SER A 122 10.38 -63.51 -1.46
CA SER A 122 11.06 -63.62 -0.16
C SER A 122 12.12 -62.53 0.09
N ALA A 123 12.75 -62.02 -0.97
CA ALA A 123 13.69 -60.89 -0.90
C ALA A 123 12.99 -59.55 -0.55
N ASP A 124 11.84 -59.28 -1.18
CA ASP A 124 11.08 -58.03 -1.01
C ASP A 124 10.38 -57.97 0.35
N ARG A 125 10.03 -59.11 0.95
CA ARG A 125 9.53 -59.19 2.33
C ARG A 125 10.60 -58.71 3.33
N SER A 126 11.84 -59.16 3.14
CA SER A 126 12.96 -58.78 4.02
C SER A 126 13.29 -57.29 3.91
N LEU A 127 13.23 -56.73 2.70
CA LEU A 127 13.48 -55.31 2.43
C LEU A 127 12.35 -54.44 3.00
N SER A 128 11.10 -54.84 2.80
CA SER A 128 9.92 -54.14 3.32
C SER A 128 9.91 -54.11 4.85
N TYR A 129 10.26 -55.21 5.51
CA TYR A 129 10.39 -55.26 6.97
C TYR A 129 11.52 -54.35 7.49
N ARG A 130 12.70 -54.37 6.83
CA ARG A 130 13.81 -53.47 7.16
C ARG A 130 13.44 -52.00 6.97
N LEU A 131 12.66 -51.69 5.93
CA LEU A 131 12.13 -50.34 5.71
C LEU A 131 11.17 -49.95 6.82
N VAL A 132 10.25 -50.81 7.25
CA VAL A 132 9.34 -50.54 8.39
C VAL A 132 10.12 -50.26 9.67
N GLU A 133 11.16 -51.04 9.96
CA GLU A 133 12.01 -50.84 11.15
C GLU A 133 12.81 -49.53 11.05
N HIS A 134 13.31 -49.18 9.87
CA HIS A 134 14.04 -47.94 9.65
C HIS A 134 13.10 -46.73 9.73
N LEU A 135 11.98 -46.74 9.01
CA LEU A 135 10.93 -45.71 9.04
C LEU A 135 10.39 -45.51 10.45
N GLY A 136 10.25 -46.59 11.23
CA GLY A 136 9.82 -46.53 12.63
C GLY A 136 10.76 -45.75 13.55
N ARG A 137 12.07 -45.73 13.26
CA ARG A 137 13.06 -44.93 14.02
C ARG A 137 13.01 -43.43 13.70
N TRP A 138 12.54 -43.07 12.51
CA TRP A 138 12.52 -41.68 12.02
C TRP A 138 11.14 -41.04 12.08
N GLY A 139 10.06 -41.82 11.95
CA GLY A 139 8.67 -41.39 12.00
C GLY A 139 8.12 -41.37 13.42
N MET A 140 8.61 -40.45 14.26
CA MET A 140 8.11 -40.20 15.62
C MET A 140 6.93 -39.20 15.63
N LEU A 141 5.77 -39.64 15.12
CA LEU A 141 4.52 -38.85 15.20
C LEU A 141 4.03 -38.63 16.64
N ASP A 142 4.41 -39.53 17.53
CA ASP A 142 4.21 -39.45 18.99
C ASP A 142 4.94 -38.24 19.60
N VAL A 143 6.18 -37.99 19.20
CA VAL A 143 6.94 -36.80 19.65
C VAL A 143 6.31 -35.52 19.12
N LEU A 144 5.79 -35.52 17.89
CA LEU A 144 5.06 -34.37 17.33
C LEU A 144 3.81 -34.05 18.16
N LEU A 145 3.02 -35.06 18.54
CA LEU A 145 1.85 -34.88 19.41
C LEU A 145 2.25 -34.27 20.77
N VAL A 146 3.31 -34.78 21.40
CA VAL A 146 3.83 -34.26 22.67
C VAL A 146 4.31 -32.81 22.52
N ALA A 147 5.03 -32.48 21.44
CA ALA A 147 5.49 -31.12 21.18
C ALA A 147 4.31 -30.15 20.98
N VAL A 148 3.27 -30.56 20.26
CA VAL A 148 2.02 -29.78 20.09
C VAL A 148 1.33 -29.58 21.44
N MET A 149 1.26 -30.62 22.28
CA MET A 149 0.66 -30.53 23.62
C MET A 149 1.44 -29.55 24.52
N ILE A 150 2.78 -29.64 24.56
CA ILE A 150 3.64 -28.73 25.33
C ILE A 150 3.48 -27.29 24.83
N ALA A 151 3.45 -27.09 23.52
CA ALA A 151 3.20 -25.78 22.93
C ALA A 151 1.83 -25.23 23.37
N PHE A 152 0.78 -26.04 23.31
CA PHE A 152 -0.55 -25.64 23.75
C PHE A 152 -0.58 -25.24 25.23
N ILE A 153 0.05 -26.03 26.11
CA ILE A 153 0.15 -25.76 27.55
C ILE A 153 0.93 -24.44 27.81
N LYS A 154 2.03 -24.20 27.08
CA LYS A 154 2.85 -22.98 27.27
C LYS A 154 2.27 -21.72 26.64
N LEU A 155 1.51 -21.82 25.55
CA LEU A 155 0.91 -20.67 24.85
C LEU A 155 -0.40 -20.18 25.49
N GLY A 156 -1.04 -20.99 26.33
CA GLY A 156 -2.33 -20.68 26.96
C GLY A 156 -2.34 -19.47 27.91
N SER A 157 -1.18 -18.90 28.27
CA SER A 157 -1.10 -17.71 29.13
C SER A 157 -1.05 -16.37 28.38
N LEU A 158 -0.94 -16.36 27.03
CA LEU A 158 -0.68 -15.13 26.27
C LEU A 158 -1.75 -14.77 25.22
N VAL A 159 -2.55 -15.73 24.72
CA VAL A 159 -3.64 -15.51 23.74
C VAL A 159 -4.70 -16.62 23.87
N ALA A 160 -5.98 -16.31 23.65
CA ALA A 160 -7.07 -17.28 23.61
C ALA A 160 -6.94 -18.22 22.39
N PHE A 161 -6.29 -19.37 22.57
CA PHE A 161 -6.19 -20.42 21.57
C PHE A 161 -7.24 -21.50 21.81
N GLY A 162 -8.00 -21.85 20.77
CA GLY A 162 -8.97 -22.95 20.79
C GLY A 162 -8.38 -24.22 20.17
N ALA A 163 -8.63 -25.37 20.80
CA ALA A 163 -8.34 -26.67 20.19
C ALA A 163 -9.32 -26.89 19.03
N GLY A 164 -8.78 -27.13 17.83
CA GLY A 164 -9.60 -27.39 16.65
C GLY A 164 -10.13 -28.83 16.60
N PRO A 165 -11.15 -29.11 15.77
CA PRO A 165 -11.72 -30.45 15.62
C PRO A 165 -10.73 -31.50 15.07
N GLY A 166 -9.62 -31.08 14.47
CA GLY A 166 -8.57 -31.98 13.99
C GLY A 166 -7.72 -32.60 15.11
N LEU A 167 -7.61 -31.96 16.28
CA LEU A 167 -6.78 -32.46 17.39
C LEU A 167 -7.17 -33.86 17.90
N PRO A 168 -8.45 -34.15 18.22
CA PRO A 168 -8.84 -35.49 18.66
C PRO A 168 -8.67 -36.56 17.55
N LEU A 169 -8.91 -36.21 16.28
CA LEU A 169 -8.71 -37.13 15.16
C LEU A 169 -7.23 -37.44 14.92
N PHE A 170 -6.37 -36.44 15.07
CA PHE A 170 -4.92 -36.60 15.04
C PHE A 170 -4.42 -37.47 16.20
N ALA A 171 -4.93 -37.27 17.41
CA ALA A 171 -4.61 -38.13 18.55
C ALA A 171 -5.05 -39.59 18.34
N ALA A 172 -6.28 -39.80 17.86
CA ALA A 172 -6.79 -41.14 17.54
C ALA A 172 -5.96 -41.84 16.46
N PHE A 173 -5.55 -41.09 15.42
CA PHE A 173 -4.63 -41.57 14.39
C PHE A 173 -3.27 -42.01 14.98
N VAL A 174 -2.64 -41.19 15.82
CA VAL A 174 -1.34 -41.52 16.44
C VAL A 174 -1.45 -42.77 17.31
N ILE A 175 -2.52 -42.87 18.12
CA ILE A 175 -2.78 -44.04 18.97
C ILE A 175 -2.99 -45.30 18.11
N ALA A 176 -3.83 -45.23 17.08
CA ALA A 176 -4.07 -46.35 16.17
C ALA A 176 -2.78 -46.78 15.45
N SER A 177 -1.95 -45.82 15.02
CA SER A 177 -0.65 -46.11 14.40
C SER A 177 0.34 -46.76 15.36
N LEU A 178 0.34 -46.38 16.63
CA LEU A 178 1.17 -47.00 17.67
C LEU A 178 0.71 -48.43 17.95
N LEU A 179 -0.60 -48.62 18.14
CA LEU A 179 -1.20 -49.94 18.37
C LEU A 179 -0.98 -50.88 17.18
N ALA A 180 -1.08 -50.38 15.94
CA ALA A 180 -0.76 -51.16 14.74
C ALA A 180 0.69 -51.64 14.74
N SER A 181 1.63 -50.79 15.18
CA SER A 181 3.05 -51.15 15.29
C SER A 181 3.31 -52.17 16.40
N LEU A 182 2.61 -52.08 17.53
CA LEU A 182 2.73 -53.00 18.66
C LEU A 182 2.05 -54.36 18.38
N ALA A 183 0.97 -54.36 17.61
CA ALA A 183 0.23 -55.55 17.23
C ALA A 183 0.90 -56.35 16.11
N PHE A 184 1.78 -55.73 15.33
CA PHE A 184 2.46 -56.37 14.21
C PHE A 184 3.47 -57.42 14.69
N ASN A 185 3.22 -58.69 14.35
CA ASN A 185 4.10 -59.80 14.68
C ASN A 185 4.98 -60.19 13.48
N PRO A 186 6.31 -59.92 13.53
CA PRO A 186 7.20 -60.21 12.42
C PRO A 186 7.48 -61.70 12.23
N HIS A 187 7.23 -62.54 13.25
CA HIS A 187 7.55 -63.97 13.18
C HIS A 187 6.61 -64.75 12.24
N VAL A 188 5.37 -64.28 12.08
CA VAL A 188 4.35 -64.91 11.22
C VAL A 188 4.73 -64.82 9.74
N LEU A 189 5.49 -63.79 9.34
CA LEU A 189 5.97 -63.62 7.95
C LEU A 189 6.90 -64.74 7.47
N TRP A 190 7.56 -65.44 8.40
CA TRP A 190 8.61 -66.41 8.11
C TRP A 190 8.20 -67.86 8.44
N SER A 191 7.03 -68.08 9.07
CA SER A 191 6.57 -69.42 9.47
C SER A 191 5.96 -70.24 8.33
N GLU A 192 5.39 -69.62 7.30
CA GLU A 192 4.80 -70.33 6.15
C GLU A 192 5.84 -71.08 5.30
N HIS A 193 7.08 -70.59 5.23
CA HIS A 193 8.13 -71.21 4.42
C HIS A 193 8.61 -72.56 4.98
N VAL A 194 8.36 -72.87 6.25
CA VAL A 194 8.81 -74.14 6.84
C VAL A 194 7.86 -75.29 6.48
N MET A 195 6.59 -75.01 6.15
CA MET A 195 5.59 -76.03 5.81
C MET A 195 5.58 -76.41 4.31
N ASN A 196 6.01 -75.54 3.40
CA ASN A 196 6.02 -75.84 1.96
C ASN A 196 7.30 -76.53 1.46
N THR A 197 8.29 -76.75 2.32
CA THR A 197 9.47 -77.59 2.05
C THR A 197 9.37 -79.00 2.65
N THR A 198 8.17 -79.51 2.91
CA THR A 198 7.96 -80.97 2.95
C THR A 198 7.74 -81.46 1.53
N ASP A 199 8.83 -81.50 0.76
CA ASP A 199 8.93 -82.51 -0.28
C ASP A 199 8.80 -83.87 0.44
N ASN A 200 7.77 -84.64 0.09
CA ASN A 200 7.43 -85.93 0.70
C ASN A 200 8.43 -87.03 0.30
N THR A 201 9.71 -86.71 0.24
CA THR A 201 10.77 -87.69 0.05
C THR A 201 11.32 -88.02 1.45
N PRO A 202 11.07 -89.24 1.98
CA PRO A 202 11.68 -89.65 3.24
C PRO A 202 13.21 -89.52 3.10
N PRO A 203 13.92 -88.95 4.09
CA PRO A 203 15.37 -88.88 4.04
C PRO A 203 15.92 -90.30 3.90
N LYS A 204 16.63 -90.54 2.80
CA LYS A 204 17.38 -91.78 2.58
C LYS A 204 18.25 -92.03 3.81
N PRO A 205 18.13 -93.19 4.49
CA PRO A 205 18.96 -93.47 5.65
C PRO A 205 20.42 -93.42 5.22
N ALA A 206 21.19 -92.53 5.84
CA ALA A 206 22.64 -92.47 5.69
C ALA A 206 23.26 -93.67 6.39
N SER A 207 23.35 -94.81 5.70
CA SER A 207 24.36 -95.81 6.03
C SER A 207 25.63 -95.47 5.27
N ASP A 208 26.76 -95.52 5.97
CA ASP A 208 28.14 -95.46 5.46
C ASP A 208 28.80 -94.07 5.38
N ALA A 209 28.68 -93.29 6.45
CA ALA A 209 29.69 -92.28 6.79
C ALA A 209 30.43 -92.72 8.08
N PRO A 210 31.77 -92.74 8.11
CA PRO A 210 32.52 -93.04 9.34
C PRO A 210 32.21 -92.01 10.42
N PRO A 211 32.43 -92.33 11.72
CA PRO A 211 32.11 -91.42 12.82
C PRO A 211 33.00 -90.16 12.71
N SER A 212 32.49 -89.13 12.04
CA SER A 212 33.01 -87.79 12.20
C SER A 212 32.64 -87.36 13.61
N THR A 213 33.66 -87.07 14.42
CA THR A 213 33.62 -86.25 15.64
C THR A 213 32.43 -85.27 15.60
N PRO A 214 31.65 -85.13 16.69
CA PRO A 214 30.48 -84.24 16.73
C PRO A 214 30.89 -82.91 16.11
N SER A 215 30.28 -82.59 14.96
CA SER A 215 30.60 -81.37 14.26
C SER A 215 30.39 -80.25 15.26
N ALA A 216 31.46 -79.51 15.52
CA ALA A 216 31.39 -78.29 16.29
C ALA A 216 30.15 -77.52 15.81
N PHE A 217 29.34 -77.05 16.77
CA PHE A 217 28.18 -76.21 16.50
C PHE A 217 28.50 -75.30 15.31
N PRO A 218 27.62 -75.18 14.29
CA PRO A 218 27.87 -74.34 13.14
C PRO A 218 28.34 -72.98 13.65
N THR A 219 29.63 -72.71 13.48
CA THR A 219 30.24 -71.52 14.04
C THR A 219 29.72 -70.40 13.16
N ALA A 220 28.86 -69.55 13.71
CA ALA A 220 28.31 -68.44 12.95
C ALA A 220 29.47 -67.61 12.42
N ILE A 221 29.73 -67.70 11.12
CA ILE A 221 30.66 -66.79 10.44
C ILE A 221 29.93 -65.45 10.41
N GLY A 222 30.09 -64.67 11.48
CA GLY A 222 29.68 -63.29 11.51
C GLY A 222 30.51 -62.57 10.45
N ARG A 223 29.96 -62.38 9.25
CA ARG A 223 30.53 -61.41 8.31
C ARG A 223 30.56 -60.08 9.08
N PRO A 224 31.72 -59.45 9.32
CA PRO A 224 31.75 -58.15 9.95
C PRO A 224 30.93 -57.23 9.06
N SER A 225 29.76 -56.82 9.54
CA SER A 225 28.98 -55.78 8.89
C SER A 225 29.88 -54.54 8.83
N PRO A 226 30.21 -53.99 7.65
CA PRO A 226 31.06 -52.82 7.58
C PRO A 226 30.36 -51.72 8.36
N SER A 227 30.99 -51.25 9.44
CA SER A 227 30.50 -50.23 10.37
C SER A 227 30.35 -48.83 9.75
N ARG A 228 30.25 -48.74 8.41
CA ARG A 228 30.39 -47.51 7.63
C ARG A 228 29.13 -46.66 7.52
N HIS A 229 28.03 -47.00 8.20
CA HIS A 229 26.74 -46.30 8.02
C HIS A 229 26.03 -45.85 9.32
N ARG A 230 26.76 -45.39 10.34
CA ARG A 230 26.15 -44.58 11.44
C ARG A 230 26.31 -43.07 11.28
N LEU A 231 27.18 -42.59 10.39
CA LEU A 231 27.31 -41.15 10.11
C LEU A 231 26.07 -40.57 9.42
N TRP A 232 25.35 -41.38 8.63
CA TRP A 232 24.10 -40.95 7.98
C TRP A 232 22.99 -40.59 8.99
N ILE A 233 23.00 -41.20 10.19
CA ILE A 233 22.05 -40.89 11.27
C ILE A 233 22.25 -39.44 11.77
N TRP A 234 23.46 -38.90 11.65
CA TRP A 234 23.79 -37.53 12.07
C TRP A 234 23.53 -36.47 10.99
N ILE A 235 23.29 -36.87 9.74
CA ILE A 235 23.00 -35.92 8.67
C ILE A 235 21.71 -35.15 8.95
N LEU A 236 20.66 -35.84 9.44
CA LEU A 236 19.40 -35.18 9.72
C LEU A 236 19.47 -34.21 10.91
N PRO A 237 20.04 -34.56 12.09
CA PRO A 237 20.26 -33.61 13.18
C PRO A 237 21.11 -32.41 12.75
N LEU A 238 22.17 -32.63 11.95
CA LEU A 238 23.01 -31.55 11.43
C LEU A 238 22.24 -30.64 10.48
N LEU A 239 21.47 -31.21 9.56
CA LEU A 239 20.60 -30.47 8.63
C LEU A 239 19.54 -29.66 9.39
N ALA A 240 18.91 -30.26 10.41
CA ALA A 240 17.95 -29.58 11.27
C ALA A 240 18.60 -28.45 12.08
N PHE A 241 19.81 -28.65 12.60
CA PHE A 241 20.57 -27.62 13.30
C PHE A 241 20.97 -26.46 12.37
N VAL A 242 21.44 -26.76 11.16
CA VAL A 242 21.76 -25.76 10.14
C VAL A 242 20.50 -25.00 9.71
N ALA A 243 19.38 -25.68 9.50
CA ALA A 243 18.10 -25.05 9.17
C ALA A 243 17.61 -24.14 10.31
N ALA A 244 17.68 -24.61 11.56
CA ALA A 244 17.33 -23.81 12.74
C ALA A 244 18.25 -22.60 12.91
N GLY A 245 19.55 -22.76 12.67
CA GLY A 245 20.54 -21.68 12.66
C GLY A 245 20.24 -20.66 11.56
N ALA A 246 19.95 -21.11 10.34
CA ALA A 246 19.62 -20.25 9.20
C ALA A 246 18.30 -19.48 9.41
N LEU A 247 17.27 -20.13 9.97
CA LEU A 247 16.01 -19.47 10.34
C LEU A 247 16.25 -18.43 11.43
N THR A 248 16.98 -18.79 12.48
CA THR A 248 17.29 -17.86 13.58
C THR A 248 18.09 -16.66 13.07
N TRP A 249 19.06 -16.90 12.19
CA TRP A 249 19.86 -15.85 11.55
C TRP A 249 19.02 -14.94 10.65
N ASN A 250 18.11 -15.50 9.85
CA ASN A 250 17.17 -14.73 9.04
C ASN A 250 16.24 -13.90 9.93
N VAL A 251 15.66 -14.49 10.98
CA VAL A 251 14.80 -13.78 11.93
C VAL A 251 15.55 -12.62 12.61
N ILE A 252 16.80 -12.82 13.01
CA ILE A 252 17.64 -11.77 13.63
C ILE A 252 18.00 -10.69 12.61
N ARG A 253 18.40 -11.05 11.38
CA ARG A 253 18.71 -10.08 10.31
C ARG A 253 17.50 -9.28 9.86
N GLN A 254 16.28 -9.81 10.03
CA GLN A 254 15.03 -9.15 9.66
C GLN A 254 14.45 -8.27 10.78
N ARG A 255 15.04 -8.25 11.99
CA ARG A 255 14.60 -7.33 13.05
C ARG A 255 14.93 -5.89 12.64
N GLY A 256 13.89 -5.06 12.48
CA GLY A 256 14.07 -3.64 12.21
C GLY A 256 14.37 -2.82 13.48
N ARG A 257 14.61 -1.52 13.30
CA ARG A 257 15.12 -0.62 14.34
C ARG A 257 14.07 -0.35 15.42
N LEU A 258 14.50 -0.28 16.68
CA LEU A 258 13.66 0.11 17.80
C LEU A 258 13.73 1.62 18.00
N ILE A 259 12.58 2.28 18.06
CA ILE A 259 12.45 3.70 18.40
C ILE A 259 11.63 3.87 19.68
N THR A 260 11.82 5.00 20.32
CA THR A 260 11.17 5.39 21.57
C THR A 260 10.37 6.66 21.35
N ILE A 261 9.06 6.61 21.62
CA ILE A 261 8.15 7.73 21.45
C ILE A 261 7.54 8.06 22.82
N THR A 262 7.68 9.31 23.26
CA THR A 262 7.15 9.77 24.54
C THR A 262 5.83 10.52 24.33
N PHE A 263 4.78 10.14 25.06
CA PHE A 263 3.47 10.78 25.08
C PHE A 263 3.14 11.29 26.49
N THR A 264 2.39 12.38 26.60
CA THR A 264 1.87 12.88 27.89
C THR A 264 0.79 11.95 28.44
N GLU A 265 -0.14 11.51 27.57
CA GLU A 265 -1.18 10.53 27.91
C GLU A 265 -1.09 9.27 27.03
N GLY A 266 -0.94 8.09 27.63
CA GLY A 266 -0.95 6.81 26.92
C GLY A 266 -2.35 6.21 26.71
N ARG A 267 -3.42 7.00 26.87
CA ARG A 267 -4.79 6.49 26.94
C ARG A 267 -5.19 5.85 25.61
N GLY A 268 -5.32 4.52 25.62
CA GLY A 268 -5.79 3.74 24.50
C GLY A 268 -4.71 3.10 23.63
N LEU A 269 -3.43 3.31 23.89
CA LEU A 269 -2.37 2.56 23.21
C LEU A 269 -2.09 1.27 23.99
N ALA A 270 -1.87 0.15 23.30
CA ALA A 270 -1.53 -1.14 23.87
C ALA A 270 -0.29 -1.76 23.21
N ALA A 271 0.40 -2.64 23.93
CA ALA A 271 1.46 -3.46 23.34
C ALA A 271 0.84 -4.37 22.25
N GLY A 272 1.43 -4.35 21.06
CA GLY A 272 0.91 -5.02 19.87
C GLY A 272 0.13 -4.13 18.89
N ASP A 273 -0.14 -2.86 19.23
CA ASP A 273 -0.75 -1.91 18.30
C ASP A 273 0.17 -1.62 17.10
N GLN A 274 -0.41 -1.26 15.96
CA GLN A 274 0.35 -1.07 14.72
C GLN A 274 0.79 0.39 14.54
N LEU A 275 2.01 0.58 14.03
CA LEU A 275 2.44 1.82 13.40
C LEU A 275 2.12 1.74 11.90
N ARG A 276 1.40 2.74 11.39
CA ARG A 276 1.00 2.82 9.98
C ARG A 276 1.53 4.08 9.32
N TYR A 277 1.82 3.99 8.03
CA TYR A 277 2.10 5.13 7.17
C TYR A 277 1.27 5.00 5.90
N ARG A 278 0.43 6.02 5.61
CA ARG A 278 -0.51 6.00 4.48
C ARG A 278 -1.37 4.72 4.41
N GLY A 279 -1.79 4.22 5.57
CA GLY A 279 -2.58 2.98 5.69
C GLY A 279 -1.77 1.67 5.64
N ILE A 280 -0.48 1.72 5.33
CA ILE A 280 0.41 0.54 5.25
C ILE A 280 1.11 0.32 6.59
N ARG A 281 1.30 -0.94 7.00
CA ARG A 281 2.03 -1.30 8.23
C ARG A 281 3.51 -0.93 8.11
N ALA A 282 3.97 -0.06 9.01
CA ALA A 282 5.34 0.45 9.10
C ALA A 282 6.08 -0.04 10.36
N GLY A 283 5.39 -0.66 11.30
CA GLY A 283 5.96 -1.19 12.54
C GLY A 283 4.89 -1.62 13.54
N ASP A 284 5.32 -2.03 14.74
CA ASP A 284 4.44 -2.43 15.83
C ASP A 284 4.96 -1.91 17.18
N VAL A 285 4.03 -1.62 18.10
CA VAL A 285 4.33 -1.25 19.49
C VAL A 285 4.76 -2.49 20.25
N GLU A 286 5.99 -2.50 20.74
CA GLU A 286 6.54 -3.62 21.50
C GLU A 286 6.17 -3.55 22.98
N SER A 287 6.32 -2.38 23.61
CA SER A 287 6.00 -2.18 25.02
C SER A 287 5.60 -0.74 25.33
N LEU A 288 4.88 -0.58 26.44
CA LEU A 288 4.49 0.69 27.03
C LEU A 288 4.99 0.73 28.46
N GLU A 289 5.78 1.74 28.78
CA GLU A 289 6.38 1.93 30.10
C GLU A 289 5.97 3.31 30.63
N LEU A 290 5.61 3.40 31.91
CA LEU A 290 5.37 4.68 32.57
C LEU A 290 6.71 5.30 32.96
N LEU A 291 6.88 6.61 32.75
CA LEU A 291 8.02 7.32 33.33
C LEU A 291 7.94 7.27 34.87
N ARG A 292 9.11 7.16 35.52
CA ARG A 292 9.28 7.00 36.98
C ARG A 292 8.64 8.12 37.85
N GLN A 293 8.12 9.19 37.25
CA GLN A 293 7.44 10.30 37.93
C GLN A 293 5.97 10.49 37.51
N GLY A 294 5.42 9.63 36.65
CA GLY A 294 4.01 9.70 36.22
C GLY A 294 3.68 10.79 35.20
N GLU A 295 4.66 11.60 34.78
CA GLU A 295 4.49 12.70 33.81
C GLU A 295 4.41 12.26 32.34
N GLY A 296 4.28 10.97 32.05
CA GLY A 296 4.13 10.49 30.68
C GLY A 296 4.29 8.97 30.49
N VAL A 297 4.02 8.54 29.26
CA VAL A 297 4.13 7.15 28.80
C VAL A 297 5.15 7.06 27.67
N VAL A 298 6.07 6.11 27.80
CA VAL A 298 7.06 5.76 26.79
C VAL A 298 6.56 4.55 26.00
N ALA A 299 6.33 4.74 24.70
CA ALA A 299 6.05 3.67 23.76
C ALA A 299 7.35 3.25 23.05
N ARG A 300 7.75 1.98 23.19
CA ARG A 300 8.82 1.39 22.38
C ARG A 300 8.20 0.77 21.14
N VAL A 301 8.57 1.30 19.97
CA VAL A 301 7.99 0.90 18.69
C VAL A 301 9.07 0.31 17.81
N ARG A 302 8.82 -0.88 17.26
CA ARG A 302 9.72 -1.55 16.32
C ARG A 302 9.30 -1.26 14.90
N ILE A 303 10.21 -0.68 14.13
CA ILE A 303 9.99 -0.23 12.75
C ILE A 303 10.41 -1.33 11.79
N THR A 304 9.71 -1.48 10.67
CA THR A 304 10.13 -2.37 9.58
C THR A 304 11.31 -1.78 8.81
N ARG A 305 12.15 -2.62 8.19
CA ARG A 305 13.30 -2.14 7.42
C ARG A 305 12.93 -1.18 6.29
N ASP A 306 11.79 -1.41 5.64
CA ASP A 306 11.34 -0.61 4.49
C ASP A 306 11.00 0.84 4.88
N CYS A 307 10.61 1.06 6.14
CA CYS A 307 10.24 2.37 6.66
C CYS A 307 11.36 3.05 7.46
N ASP A 308 12.52 2.40 7.60
CA ASP A 308 13.60 2.89 8.47
C ASP A 308 14.16 4.24 7.99
N ASN A 309 14.26 4.41 6.68
CA ASN A 309 14.71 5.64 6.02
C ASN A 309 13.71 6.81 6.16
N LEU A 310 12.47 6.55 6.57
CA LEU A 310 11.43 7.58 6.72
C LEU A 310 11.45 8.22 8.12
N ILE A 311 12.13 7.60 9.07
CA ILE A 311 12.15 8.02 10.48
C ILE A 311 13.46 8.73 10.79
N ARG A 312 13.38 10.06 10.77
CA ARG A 312 14.50 11.00 10.91
C ARG A 312 14.16 12.07 11.95
N GLN A 313 15.14 12.85 12.35
CA GLN A 313 14.93 14.01 13.22
C GLN A 313 13.85 14.94 12.62
N GLY A 314 12.82 15.26 13.41
CA GLY A 314 11.66 16.05 12.97
C GLY A 314 10.46 15.21 12.49
N THR A 315 10.57 13.88 12.42
CA THR A 315 9.41 13.01 12.15
C THR A 315 8.41 13.15 13.31
N GLN A 316 7.15 13.45 12.97
CA GLN A 316 6.07 13.67 13.94
C GLN A 316 5.21 12.42 14.04
N PHE A 317 4.91 11.98 15.25
CA PHE A 317 4.09 10.79 15.52
C PHE A 317 2.81 11.21 16.25
N TRP A 318 1.68 10.58 15.96
CA TRP A 318 0.44 10.79 16.72
C TRP A 318 -0.42 9.53 16.76
N ILE A 319 -1.34 9.52 17.72
CA ILE A 319 -2.28 8.41 17.93
C ILE A 319 -3.57 8.71 17.15
N VAL A 320 -3.96 7.83 16.23
CA VAL A 320 -5.26 7.95 15.55
C VAL A 320 -6.30 7.22 16.38
N ARG A 321 -7.26 7.99 16.89
CA ARG A 321 -8.40 7.49 17.65
C ARG A 321 -9.59 7.33 16.68
N PRO A 322 -10.34 6.22 16.72
CA PRO A 322 -11.59 6.11 15.98
C PRO A 322 -12.55 7.18 16.50
N GLN A 323 -12.92 8.13 15.65
CA GLN A 323 -13.90 9.15 16.00
C GLN A 323 -15.28 8.64 15.60
N LEU A 324 -16.23 8.70 16.54
CA LEU A 324 -17.64 8.44 16.26
C LEU A 324 -18.18 9.66 15.54
N ASP A 325 -18.11 9.66 14.21
CA ASP A 325 -18.84 10.64 13.42
C ASP A 325 -20.28 10.13 13.23
N VAL A 326 -21.26 10.91 13.68
CA VAL A 326 -22.69 10.56 13.59
C VAL A 326 -23.22 10.81 12.16
N SER A 327 -22.35 11.30 11.26
CA SER A 327 -22.67 11.80 9.92
C SER A 327 -22.70 10.76 8.80
N GLY A 328 -22.32 9.50 9.06
CA GLY A 328 -22.26 8.50 7.99
C GLY A 328 -22.37 7.08 8.49
N VAL A 329 -23.36 6.34 8.00
CA VAL A 329 -23.38 4.87 8.06
C VAL A 329 -22.37 4.33 7.06
N SER A 330 -21.09 4.62 7.29
CA SER A 330 -19.94 3.97 6.68
C SER A 330 -18.82 4.04 7.72
N GLY A 331 -18.36 2.87 8.18
CA GLY A 331 -17.45 2.78 9.33
C GLY A 331 -18.03 2.13 10.60
N LEU A 332 -19.14 1.38 10.53
CA LEU A 332 -19.49 0.41 11.60
C LEU A 332 -18.35 -0.61 11.84
N GLU A 333 -17.43 -0.74 10.89
CA GLU A 333 -16.19 -1.52 10.95
C GLU A 333 -15.13 -0.86 11.88
N THR A 334 -15.20 0.46 12.09
CA THR A 334 -14.26 1.22 12.95
C THR A 334 -14.69 1.35 14.40
N LEU A 335 -15.93 0.96 14.75
CA LEU A 335 -16.30 0.73 16.15
C LEU A 335 -15.44 -0.41 16.76
N VAL A 336 -14.90 -1.27 15.89
CA VAL A 336 -13.97 -2.37 16.19
C VAL A 336 -12.63 -2.15 15.46
N GLY A 337 -12.28 -0.90 15.14
CA GLY A 337 -10.98 -0.57 14.55
C GLY A 337 -9.90 -0.59 15.63
N ALA A 338 -8.84 -1.40 15.45
CA ALA A 338 -7.68 -1.33 16.33
C ALA A 338 -7.07 0.08 16.29
N LYS A 339 -6.82 0.65 17.47
CA LYS A 339 -6.11 1.93 17.59
C LYS A 339 -4.72 1.76 16.98
N TYR A 340 -4.26 2.78 16.27
CA TYR A 340 -2.98 2.72 15.57
C TYR A 340 -2.22 4.04 15.70
N LEU A 341 -0.90 3.92 15.69
CA LEU A 341 0.01 5.05 15.56
C LEU A 341 0.20 5.37 14.08
N THR A 342 0.37 6.63 13.76
CA THR A 342 0.81 7.06 12.45
C THR A 342 1.88 8.14 12.57
N PHE A 343 2.55 8.44 11.46
CA PHE A 343 3.60 9.44 11.45
C PHE A 343 3.71 10.23 10.15
N ARG A 344 4.29 11.42 10.25
CA ARG A 344 4.67 12.29 9.13
C ARG A 344 6.20 12.36 9.06
N PRO A 345 6.82 11.88 7.97
CA PRO A 345 8.28 11.88 7.82
C PRO A 345 8.82 13.30 7.66
N ALA A 346 10.01 13.53 8.23
CA ALA A 346 10.77 14.76 8.00
C ALA A 346 11.43 14.80 6.61
N PRO A 347 11.88 15.98 6.13
CA PRO A 347 12.64 16.10 4.89
C PRO A 347 13.86 15.17 4.84
N PRO A 348 14.28 14.70 3.64
CA PRO A 348 15.27 13.64 3.53
C PRO A 348 16.67 13.95 4.07
N GLN A 349 17.00 15.23 4.26
CA GLN A 349 18.33 15.67 4.71
C GLN A 349 18.54 15.54 6.23
N ALA A 350 17.49 15.25 7.01
CA ALA A 350 17.61 15.16 8.47
C ALA A 350 18.33 13.87 8.94
N PRO A 351 19.11 13.92 10.04
CA PRO A 351 19.80 12.76 10.56
C PRO A 351 18.84 11.71 11.14
N LEU A 352 19.29 10.46 11.19
CA LEU A 352 18.54 9.34 11.78
C LEU A 352 18.52 9.48 13.31
N THR A 353 17.32 9.48 13.89
CA THR A 353 17.09 9.58 15.34
C THR A 353 16.22 8.41 15.82
N SER A 354 16.37 8.02 17.09
CA SER A 354 15.63 6.93 17.72
C SER A 354 14.64 7.39 18.80
N THR A 355 14.67 8.66 19.19
CA THR A 355 13.84 9.25 20.25
C THR A 355 12.95 10.36 19.71
N PHE A 356 11.66 10.30 20.01
CA PHE A 356 10.64 11.20 19.47
C PHE A 356 9.64 11.64 20.54
N ALA A 357 9.13 12.86 20.38
CA ALA A 357 7.95 13.32 21.11
C ALA A 357 6.71 13.01 20.27
N GLY A 358 5.73 12.37 20.89
CA GLY A 358 4.44 12.07 20.30
C GLY A 358 3.45 13.22 20.49
N LEU A 359 2.67 13.50 19.46
CA LEU A 359 1.57 14.46 19.46
C LEU A 359 0.27 13.75 19.82
N GLU A 360 -0.60 14.43 20.57
CA GLU A 360 -1.90 13.88 20.96
C GLU A 360 -2.96 14.03 19.88
N GLU A 361 -2.83 15.07 19.06
CA GLU A 361 -3.73 15.39 17.96
C GLU A 361 -3.01 15.27 16.62
N PRO A 362 -3.72 14.86 15.55
CA PRO A 362 -3.15 14.83 14.22
C PRO A 362 -2.71 16.24 13.81
N PRO A 363 -1.50 16.40 13.23
CA PRO A 363 -1.16 17.65 12.58
C PRO A 363 -2.15 17.88 11.43
N LEU A 364 -2.74 19.07 11.36
CA LEU A 364 -3.72 19.46 10.34
C LEU A 364 -3.03 19.59 8.97
N ALA A 365 -2.72 18.46 8.35
CA ALA A 365 -1.94 18.38 7.10
C ALA A 365 -2.61 19.09 5.91
N ASP A 366 -3.94 19.18 5.90
CA ASP A 366 -4.73 19.87 4.87
C ASP A 366 -4.64 21.41 4.93
N LEU A 367 -4.03 21.98 5.98
CA LEU A 367 -3.97 23.42 6.21
C LEU A 367 -2.54 23.99 6.15
N GLU A 368 -1.53 23.18 5.83
CA GLU A 368 -0.13 23.62 5.79
C GLU A 368 0.42 23.59 4.35
N PHE A 369 -0.15 24.42 3.47
CA PHE A 369 0.43 24.71 2.16
C PHE A 369 1.38 25.91 2.29
N PRO A 370 2.60 25.91 1.74
CA PRO A 370 3.40 27.14 1.72
C PRO A 370 2.68 28.23 0.91
N GLY A 371 2.51 29.44 1.49
CA GLY A 371 2.01 30.62 0.78
C GLY A 371 0.51 30.96 0.94
N GLY A 372 -0.25 30.25 1.78
CA GLY A 372 -1.63 30.68 2.10
C GLY A 372 -1.67 31.77 3.18
N ILE A 373 -2.88 32.27 3.42
CA ILE A 373 -3.13 33.36 4.38
C ILE A 373 -3.84 32.84 5.62
N GLU A 374 -3.47 33.36 6.79
CA GLU A 374 -4.19 33.11 8.04
C GLU A 374 -5.06 34.30 8.39
N ILE A 375 -6.32 34.05 8.70
CA ILE A 375 -7.27 35.07 9.14
C ILE A 375 -7.84 34.69 10.51
N VAL A 376 -8.34 35.67 11.24
CA VAL A 376 -8.93 35.46 12.57
C VAL A 376 -10.42 35.73 12.52
N LEU A 377 -11.22 34.70 12.76
CA LEU A 377 -12.67 34.81 12.87
C LEU A 377 -13.06 35.05 14.33
N GLN A 378 -13.77 36.13 14.59
CA GLN A 378 -14.23 36.52 15.92
C GLN A 378 -15.69 36.14 16.12
N ALA A 379 -15.96 35.34 17.15
CA ALA A 379 -17.29 34.90 17.51
C ALA A 379 -17.58 35.16 18.99
N PRO A 380 -18.82 35.48 19.38
CA PRO A 380 -19.17 35.65 20.80
C PRO A 380 -19.15 34.33 21.58
N GLN A 381 -19.25 33.19 20.90
CA GLN A 381 -19.29 31.86 21.52
C GLN A 381 -18.65 30.81 20.59
N ALA A 382 -18.08 29.75 21.18
CA ALA A 382 -17.44 28.65 20.43
C ALA A 382 -18.45 27.64 19.84
N ARG A 383 -19.76 27.95 19.89
CA ARG A 383 -20.83 27.03 19.49
C ARG A 383 -20.75 26.73 17.99
N GLY A 384 -20.53 25.46 17.65
CA GLY A 384 -20.39 25.00 16.27
C GLY A 384 -19.00 25.20 15.65
N LEU A 385 -18.04 25.77 16.38
CA LEU A 385 -16.65 25.93 15.94
C LEU A 385 -15.77 24.82 16.52
N ARG A 386 -14.98 24.17 15.67
CA ARG A 386 -13.96 23.16 16.05
C ARG A 386 -12.72 23.31 15.18
N ALA A 387 -11.56 22.92 15.69
CA ALA A 387 -10.36 22.79 14.86
C ALA A 387 -10.60 21.71 13.78
N GLY A 388 -10.11 21.95 12.57
CA GLY A 388 -10.36 21.11 11.39
C GLY A 388 -11.68 21.38 10.66
N LEU A 389 -12.57 22.23 11.20
CA LEU A 389 -13.83 22.57 10.54
C LEU A 389 -13.56 23.25 9.17
N PRO A 390 -14.19 22.80 8.07
CA PRO A 390 -13.91 23.34 6.74
C PRO A 390 -14.47 24.75 6.55
N LEU A 391 -13.74 25.56 5.78
CA LEU A 391 -14.21 26.83 5.22
C LEU A 391 -14.65 26.61 3.78
N HIS A 392 -15.85 27.05 3.45
CA HIS A 392 -16.44 26.91 2.12
C HIS A 392 -16.71 28.26 1.45
N TYR A 393 -16.51 28.31 0.14
CA TYR A 393 -17.01 29.37 -0.73
C TYR A 393 -17.82 28.71 -1.85
N ARG A 394 -19.11 29.06 -1.99
CA ARG A 394 -20.02 28.41 -2.95
C ARG A 394 -19.97 26.87 -2.88
N HIS A 395 -20.01 26.34 -1.66
CA HIS A 395 -19.89 24.91 -1.35
C HIS A 395 -18.55 24.23 -1.70
N LEU A 396 -17.54 24.99 -2.16
CA LEU A 396 -16.21 24.49 -2.43
C LEU A 396 -15.28 24.76 -1.23
N ARG A 397 -14.55 23.74 -0.76
CA ARG A 397 -13.65 23.85 0.39
C ARG A 397 -12.42 24.69 0.02
N VAL A 398 -12.33 25.89 0.58
CA VAL A 398 -11.24 26.84 0.34
C VAL A 398 -10.22 26.87 1.48
N GLY A 399 -10.57 26.36 2.66
CA GLY A 399 -9.71 26.37 3.83
C GLY A 399 -10.27 25.59 5.01
N GLY A 400 -9.83 25.93 6.21
CA GLY A 400 -10.34 25.35 7.44
C GLY A 400 -9.83 26.05 8.70
N ILE A 401 -10.52 25.80 9.82
CA ILE A 401 -10.15 26.33 11.14
C ILE A 401 -8.91 25.60 11.65
N ARG A 402 -7.83 26.34 11.90
CA ARG A 402 -6.56 25.81 12.43
C ARG A 402 -6.59 25.67 13.94
N LYS A 403 -7.03 26.73 14.64
CA LYS A 403 -7.03 26.79 16.11
C LYS A 403 -8.21 27.61 16.59
N ILE A 404 -8.69 27.30 17.79
CA ILE A 404 -9.66 28.12 18.52
C ILE A 404 -9.01 28.50 19.85
N ALA A 405 -9.08 29.78 20.19
CA ALA A 405 -8.60 30.32 21.45
C ALA A 405 -9.59 31.35 21.98
N LEU A 406 -9.50 31.62 23.27
CA LEU A 406 -10.10 32.81 23.84
C LEU A 406 -9.20 34.02 23.49
N SER A 407 -9.82 35.13 23.10
CA SER A 407 -9.13 36.42 22.95
C SER A 407 -8.41 36.81 24.24
N ALA A 408 -7.35 37.62 24.14
CA ALA A 408 -6.51 37.99 25.27
C ALA A 408 -7.28 38.74 26.39
N ASP A 409 -8.32 39.47 26.02
CA ASP A 409 -9.25 40.19 26.90
C ASP A 409 -10.42 39.33 27.40
N GLY A 410 -10.56 38.10 26.90
CA GLY A 410 -11.61 37.17 27.32
C GLY A 410 -13.00 37.44 26.73
N GLY A 411 -13.17 38.50 25.94
CA GLY A 411 -14.47 38.99 25.47
C GLY A 411 -15.02 38.25 24.25
N ALA A 412 -14.16 37.60 23.47
CA ALA A 412 -14.53 36.87 22.27
C ALA A 412 -13.74 35.56 22.09
N ILE A 413 -14.31 34.64 21.33
CA ILE A 413 -13.62 33.47 20.80
C ILE A 413 -12.95 33.85 19.48
N GLU A 414 -11.65 33.59 19.39
CA GLU A 414 -10.84 33.77 18.19
C GLU A 414 -10.57 32.41 17.55
N ALA A 415 -11.15 32.19 16.37
CA ALA A 415 -10.86 31.02 15.55
C ALA A 415 -9.89 31.43 14.43
N THR A 416 -8.64 30.97 14.52
CA THR A 416 -7.66 31.15 13.45
C THR A 416 -8.01 30.22 12.30
N ALA A 417 -8.37 30.80 11.16
CA ALA A 417 -8.67 30.06 9.93
C ALA A 417 -7.51 30.19 8.95
N TYR A 418 -7.22 29.10 8.25
CA TYR A 418 -6.22 29.06 7.19
C TYR A 418 -6.91 28.92 5.85
N ILE A 419 -6.52 29.78 4.89
CA ILE A 419 -7.02 29.77 3.51
C ILE A 419 -5.90 29.32 2.60
N ARG A 420 -6.21 28.37 1.70
CA ARG A 420 -5.23 27.85 0.75
C ARG A 420 -4.71 28.95 -0.19
N PRO A 421 -3.45 28.86 -0.65
CA PRO A 421 -2.86 29.84 -1.57
C PRO A 421 -3.70 30.02 -2.85
N ASP A 422 -4.24 28.91 -3.39
CA ASP A 422 -5.09 28.92 -4.59
C ASP A 422 -6.34 29.83 -4.46
N TYR A 423 -6.81 30.04 -3.23
CA TYR A 423 -8.03 30.80 -2.92
C TYR A 423 -7.77 32.09 -2.12
N ALA A 424 -6.51 32.40 -1.82
CA ALA A 424 -6.16 33.58 -1.01
C ALA A 424 -6.67 34.89 -1.66
N HIS A 425 -6.68 34.95 -2.99
CA HIS A 425 -7.17 36.09 -3.78
C HIS A 425 -8.68 36.35 -3.64
N LEU A 426 -9.45 35.39 -3.12
CA LEU A 426 -10.89 35.55 -2.88
C LEU A 426 -11.17 36.36 -1.61
N ILE A 427 -10.26 36.36 -0.63
CA ILE A 427 -10.53 37.01 0.65
C ILE A 427 -10.21 38.51 0.56
N ARG A 428 -11.25 39.31 0.78
CA ARG A 428 -11.24 40.78 0.72
C ARG A 428 -11.58 41.39 2.06
N THR A 429 -11.28 42.67 2.22
CA THR A 429 -11.56 43.42 3.47
C THR A 429 -13.03 43.39 3.85
N ASN A 430 -13.93 43.27 2.88
CA ASN A 430 -15.38 43.18 3.06
C ASN A 430 -15.95 41.76 2.84
N THR A 431 -15.13 40.72 2.92
CA THR A 431 -15.62 39.33 2.93
C THR A 431 -16.39 39.05 4.23
N THR A 432 -17.58 38.49 4.09
CA THR A 432 -18.46 38.13 5.20
C THR A 432 -18.38 36.64 5.47
N PHE A 433 -18.27 36.25 6.74
CA PHE A 433 -18.24 34.85 7.17
C PHE A 433 -19.45 34.53 8.04
N TRP A 434 -20.07 33.37 7.84
CA TRP A 434 -21.16 32.90 8.70
C TRP A 434 -21.03 31.42 9.05
N ASN A 435 -21.62 31.05 10.17
CA ASN A 435 -21.78 29.65 10.55
C ASN A 435 -22.89 29.02 9.71
N ALA A 436 -22.55 28.00 8.91
CA ALA A 436 -23.50 27.22 8.12
C ALA A 436 -24.07 26.02 8.91
N SER A 437 -23.66 25.85 10.16
CA SER A 437 -24.07 24.73 11.03
C SER A 437 -25.35 25.08 11.80
N GLY A 438 -26.52 24.73 11.27
CA GLY A 438 -27.79 24.81 12.01
C GLY A 438 -29.03 25.04 11.16
N VAL A 439 -30.18 24.65 11.69
CA VAL A 439 -31.51 24.90 11.10
C VAL A 439 -31.97 26.30 11.51
N ASN A 440 -32.15 27.21 10.53
CA ASN A 440 -32.78 28.51 10.76
C ASN A 440 -34.27 28.43 10.40
N LEU A 441 -35.15 28.56 11.40
CA LEU A 441 -36.59 28.67 11.23
C LEU A 441 -37.01 30.12 11.47
N THR A 442 -37.32 30.87 10.41
CA THR A 442 -37.94 32.19 10.51
C THR A 442 -39.43 32.09 10.23
N GLY A 443 -40.27 32.36 11.24
CA GLY A 443 -41.74 32.40 11.12
C GLY A 443 -42.29 33.79 11.37
N GLY A 444 -43.06 34.33 10.43
CA GLY A 444 -43.84 35.57 10.57
C GLY A 444 -45.35 35.31 10.40
N LEU A 445 -46.19 36.22 10.89
CA LEU A 445 -47.66 36.06 10.96
C LEU A 445 -48.39 36.04 9.59
N THR A 446 -47.69 36.22 8.47
CA THR A 446 -48.28 36.34 7.12
C THR A 446 -47.76 35.31 6.11
N GLY A 447 -46.97 34.31 6.52
CA GLY A 447 -46.53 33.22 5.64
C GLY A 447 -45.32 32.45 6.18
N PHE A 448 -45.35 31.13 6.09
CA PHE A 448 -44.20 30.26 6.43
C PHE A 448 -43.30 30.09 5.20
N HIS A 449 -42.12 30.70 5.21
CA HIS A 449 -41.06 30.42 4.23
C HIS A 449 -40.05 29.46 4.85
N LEU A 450 -40.20 28.16 4.57
CA LEU A 450 -39.25 27.13 5.00
C LEU A 450 -38.17 26.98 3.92
N HIS A 451 -37.01 27.60 4.10
CA HIS A 451 -35.83 27.32 3.27
C HIS A 451 -35.14 26.07 3.79
N VAL A 452 -35.48 24.93 3.17
CA VAL A 452 -34.83 23.65 3.41
C VAL A 452 -33.64 23.56 2.47
N GLY A 453 -32.44 23.92 2.95
CA GLY A 453 -31.20 23.66 2.21
C GLY A 453 -30.99 22.15 1.99
N PRO A 454 -30.10 21.73 1.06
CA PRO A 454 -29.80 20.32 0.84
C PRO A 454 -29.41 19.64 2.16
N ALA A 455 -29.96 18.45 2.42
CA ALA A 455 -29.75 17.72 3.67
C ALA A 455 -28.26 17.46 3.98
N GLU A 456 -27.39 17.45 2.96
CA GLU A 456 -25.94 17.34 3.11
C GLU A 456 -25.32 18.52 3.89
N SER A 457 -25.85 19.75 3.76
CA SER A 457 -25.31 20.93 4.45
C SER A 457 -25.59 20.92 5.96
N TRP A 458 -26.61 20.20 6.41
CA TRP A 458 -26.96 20.06 7.83
C TRP A 458 -26.04 19.11 8.59
N ILE A 459 -25.39 18.21 7.86
CA ILE A 459 -24.59 17.12 8.42
C ILE A 459 -23.10 17.50 8.46
N HIS A 460 -22.61 18.24 7.47
CA HIS A 460 -21.18 18.52 7.36
C HIS A 460 -20.65 19.57 8.34
N GLY A 461 -21.48 20.55 8.75
CA GLY A 461 -21.02 21.69 9.54
C GLY A 461 -19.93 22.51 8.82
N GLY A 462 -19.82 23.80 9.11
CA GLY A 462 -18.83 24.62 8.42
C GLY A 462 -18.96 26.11 8.64
N VAL A 463 -17.91 26.82 8.23
CA VAL A 463 -17.95 28.26 8.01
C VAL A 463 -18.07 28.49 6.51
N GLU A 464 -19.07 29.24 6.10
CA GLU A 464 -19.19 29.71 4.73
C GLU A 464 -18.76 31.17 4.64
N LEU A 465 -18.31 31.56 3.47
CA LEU A 465 -17.95 32.94 3.17
C LEU A 465 -18.66 33.45 1.92
N GLY A 466 -18.94 34.74 1.92
CA GLY A 466 -19.57 35.47 0.84
C GLY A 466 -18.83 36.76 0.58
N ILE A 467 -18.77 37.16 -0.68
CA ILE A 467 -18.05 38.36 -1.11
C ILE A 467 -19.07 39.24 -1.82
N PRO A 468 -19.23 40.50 -1.40
CA PRO A 468 -20.19 41.40 -2.02
C PRO A 468 -19.81 41.70 -3.49
N PRO A 469 -20.77 42.17 -4.32
CA PRO A 469 -20.54 42.49 -5.73
C PRO A 469 -19.39 43.48 -5.94
N GLU A 470 -19.29 44.48 -5.07
CA GLU A 470 -18.16 45.40 -4.99
C GLU A 470 -17.12 44.84 -4.03
N ALA A 471 -16.17 44.07 -4.57
CA ALA A 471 -15.09 43.47 -3.81
C ALA A 471 -14.10 44.54 -3.30
N GLY A 472 -13.77 44.49 -2.00
CA GLY A 472 -12.76 45.36 -1.40
C GLY A 472 -11.32 44.95 -1.72
N ASP A 473 -10.36 45.54 -1.02
CA ASP A 473 -8.94 45.22 -1.17
C ASP A 473 -8.59 43.82 -0.67
N ALA A 474 -7.51 43.24 -1.18
CA ALA A 474 -6.99 41.96 -0.71
C ALA A 474 -6.44 42.10 0.72
N VAL A 475 -6.70 41.10 1.56
CA VAL A 475 -6.24 41.12 2.97
C VAL A 475 -4.89 40.42 3.15
N GLN A 476 -4.18 40.82 4.20
CA GLN A 476 -2.97 40.15 4.66
C GLN A 476 -3.26 39.18 5.81
N THR A 477 -2.30 38.30 6.08
CA THR A 477 -2.33 37.41 7.24
C THR A 477 -2.53 38.19 8.54
N GLY A 478 -3.41 37.69 9.41
CA GLY A 478 -3.79 38.28 10.69
C GLY A 478 -5.03 39.16 10.66
N HIS A 479 -5.63 39.39 9.48
CA HIS A 479 -6.85 40.19 9.37
C HIS A 479 -8.01 39.55 10.15
N ARG A 480 -8.78 40.38 10.85
CA ARG A 480 -9.86 39.96 11.76
C ARG A 480 -11.21 40.16 11.09
N PHE A 481 -12.05 39.15 11.12
CA PHE A 481 -13.41 39.17 10.58
C PHE A 481 -14.43 38.77 11.63
N PRO A 482 -15.60 39.42 11.69
CA PRO A 482 -16.70 38.94 12.50
C PRO A 482 -17.28 37.66 11.88
N LEU A 483 -17.52 36.65 12.72
CA LEU A 483 -18.26 35.46 12.34
C LEU A 483 -19.74 35.63 12.68
N HIS A 484 -20.58 35.70 11.65
CA HIS A 484 -22.02 35.84 11.81
C HIS A 484 -22.67 34.49 12.17
N PRO A 485 -23.74 34.50 12.99
CA PRO A 485 -24.42 33.28 13.40
C PRO A 485 -25.22 32.61 12.27
N ALA A 486 -25.63 33.37 11.25
CA ALA A 486 -26.45 32.91 10.13
C ALA A 486 -26.21 33.76 8.89
N ALA A 487 -26.44 33.19 7.71
CA ALA A 487 -26.41 33.93 6.44
C ALA A 487 -27.64 34.86 6.32
N LYS A 488 -27.45 36.03 5.72
CA LYS A 488 -28.56 36.85 5.22
C LYS A 488 -28.87 36.48 3.78
N GLN A 489 -30.14 36.65 3.37
CA GLN A 489 -30.60 36.32 2.02
C GLN A 489 -29.75 37.01 0.92
N GLU A 490 -29.45 38.29 1.12
CA GLU A 490 -28.58 39.08 0.24
C GLU A 490 -27.21 38.42 -0.01
N TRP A 491 -26.63 37.74 0.98
CA TRP A 491 -25.28 37.16 0.88
C TRP A 491 -25.24 35.91 0.02
N LEU A 492 -26.36 35.17 -0.01
CA LEU A 492 -26.50 33.93 -0.78
C LEU A 492 -26.63 34.19 -2.27
N GLU A 493 -27.10 35.39 -2.65
CA GLU A 493 -27.30 35.81 -4.04
C GLU A 493 -26.03 36.44 -4.66
N TRP A 494 -25.01 36.72 -3.85
CA TRP A 494 -23.78 37.35 -4.32
C TRP A 494 -22.97 36.46 -5.26
N SER A 495 -22.66 36.98 -6.44
CA SER A 495 -21.89 36.29 -7.48
C SER A 495 -20.80 37.15 -8.14
N PRO A 496 -19.89 37.81 -7.37
CA PRO A 496 -18.86 38.67 -7.95
C PRO A 496 -17.89 37.89 -8.85
N ALA A 497 -17.45 38.53 -9.94
CA ALA A 497 -16.35 38.07 -10.78
C ALA A 497 -15.02 38.58 -10.19
N ILE A 498 -14.41 37.77 -9.33
CA ILE A 498 -13.12 38.11 -8.72
C ILE A 498 -12.03 37.55 -9.62
N ALA A 499 -11.42 38.42 -10.42
CA ALA A 499 -10.22 38.08 -11.19
C ALA A 499 -9.07 37.71 -10.22
N SER A 500 -8.15 36.85 -10.67
CA SER A 500 -6.95 36.41 -9.94
C SER A 500 -5.96 37.54 -9.58
N GLY A 501 -6.34 38.79 -9.87
CA GLY A 501 -5.77 40.03 -9.35
C GLY A 501 -6.59 41.22 -9.87
N PRO A 502 -6.42 42.43 -9.31
CA PRO A 502 -6.96 43.63 -9.95
C PRO A 502 -6.42 43.75 -11.38
N ALA A 503 -7.22 44.30 -12.29
CA ALA A 503 -6.77 44.62 -13.64
C ALA A 503 -5.50 45.50 -13.55
N PRO A 504 -4.51 45.31 -14.44
CA PRO A 504 -3.31 46.12 -14.39
C PRO A 504 -3.70 47.59 -14.59
N PRO A 505 -3.18 48.53 -13.78
CA PRO A 505 -3.45 49.95 -13.96
C PRO A 505 -3.01 50.38 -15.36
N ALA A 506 -3.69 51.37 -15.95
CA ALA A 506 -3.39 51.85 -17.31
C ALA A 506 -1.93 52.30 -17.53
N SER A 507 -1.17 52.55 -16.46
CA SER A 507 0.27 52.82 -16.51
C SER A 507 1.14 51.60 -16.81
N GLN A 508 0.67 50.39 -16.49
CA GLN A 508 1.38 49.12 -16.67
C GLN A 508 0.94 48.35 -17.94
N VAL A 509 -0.10 48.83 -18.61
CA VAL A 509 -0.58 48.28 -19.87
C VAL A 509 0.30 48.81 -21.01
N PRO A 510 0.84 47.95 -21.90
CA PRO A 510 1.63 48.39 -23.03
C PRO A 510 0.77 49.13 -24.06
N ASP A 511 1.38 50.04 -24.78
CA ASP A 511 0.70 50.74 -25.87
C ASP A 511 0.51 49.79 -27.05
N VAL A 512 -0.71 49.75 -27.59
CA VAL A 512 -1.07 48.88 -28.71
C VAL A 512 -1.57 49.75 -29.86
N VAL A 513 -1.04 49.50 -31.05
CA VAL A 513 -1.34 50.25 -32.28
C VAL A 513 -2.13 49.34 -33.22
N PRO A 514 -3.30 49.79 -33.73
CA PRO A 514 -4.01 49.06 -34.77
C PRO A 514 -3.24 49.12 -36.08
N VAL A 515 -3.13 47.96 -36.73
CA VAL A 515 -2.45 47.82 -38.01
C VAL A 515 -3.34 47.20 -39.08
N VAL A 516 -3.15 47.66 -40.32
CA VAL A 516 -3.81 47.13 -41.51
C VAL A 516 -2.74 46.89 -42.57
N LEU A 517 -2.55 45.62 -42.93
CA LEU A 517 -1.70 45.20 -44.03
C LEU A 517 -2.58 45.03 -45.28
N THR A 518 -2.32 45.78 -46.35
CA THR A 518 -3.04 45.69 -47.63
C THR A 518 -2.10 45.24 -48.75
N TRP A 519 -2.57 44.37 -49.65
CA TRP A 519 -1.80 43.91 -50.82
C TRP A 519 -2.70 43.51 -51.97
N LYS A 520 -2.14 43.40 -53.17
CA LYS A 520 -2.83 42.83 -54.33
C LYS A 520 -2.43 41.37 -54.52
N HIS A 521 -3.43 40.53 -54.78
CA HIS A 521 -3.26 39.12 -55.08
C HIS A 521 -3.57 38.87 -56.56
N ASP A 522 -2.66 38.19 -57.26
CA ASP A 522 -2.80 37.76 -58.66
C ASP A 522 -3.79 36.59 -58.73
N GLY A 523 -5.02 36.90 -59.14
CA GLY A 523 -6.07 35.92 -59.39
C GLY A 523 -6.14 35.59 -60.87
N TRP A 524 -6.48 34.34 -61.19
CA TRP A 524 -6.52 33.81 -62.58
C TRP A 524 -7.27 34.69 -63.61
N LEU A 525 -8.25 35.50 -63.18
CA LEU A 525 -9.00 36.40 -64.08
C LEU A 525 -8.91 37.91 -63.74
N TRP A 526 -8.55 38.28 -62.50
CA TRP A 526 -8.43 39.68 -62.07
C TRP A 526 -7.62 39.79 -60.77
N ASP A 527 -6.91 40.91 -60.60
CA ASP A 527 -6.27 41.26 -59.34
C ASP A 527 -7.33 41.53 -58.26
N THR A 528 -7.11 41.02 -57.05
CA THR A 528 -7.97 41.29 -55.89
C THR A 528 -7.21 42.01 -54.79
N ASP A 529 -7.81 43.06 -54.22
CA ASP A 529 -7.29 43.72 -53.03
C ASP A 529 -7.59 42.85 -51.81
N ARG A 530 -6.55 42.48 -51.07
CA ARG A 530 -6.65 41.77 -49.79
C ARG A 530 -6.17 42.65 -48.66
N SER A 531 -6.73 42.42 -47.48
CA SER A 531 -6.28 43.11 -46.27
C SER A 531 -6.32 42.18 -45.06
N ARG A 532 -5.38 42.38 -44.15
CA ARG A 532 -5.30 41.73 -42.85
C ARG A 532 -5.20 42.80 -41.77
N ARG A 533 -6.07 42.71 -40.76
CA ARG A 533 -6.14 43.68 -39.65
C ARG A 533 -5.68 43.01 -38.37
N GLY A 534 -5.02 43.78 -37.50
CA GLY A 534 -4.56 43.30 -36.22
C GLY A 534 -4.08 44.43 -35.31
N LEU A 535 -3.44 44.04 -34.24
CA LEU A 535 -2.86 44.90 -33.23
C LEU A 535 -1.36 44.57 -33.13
N LEU A 536 -0.52 45.58 -32.97
CA LEU A 536 0.89 45.41 -32.64
C LEU A 536 1.23 46.22 -31.40
N MET A 537 2.10 45.68 -30.55
CA MET A 537 2.57 46.38 -29.37
C MET A 537 3.65 47.38 -29.76
N ALA A 538 3.49 48.65 -29.38
CA ALA A 538 4.50 49.67 -29.54
C ALA A 538 5.37 49.75 -28.29
N SER A 539 6.69 49.65 -28.46
CA SER A 539 7.65 49.78 -27.36
C SER A 539 8.96 50.38 -27.86
N ASP A 540 9.40 51.50 -27.28
CA ASP A 540 10.69 52.16 -27.57
C ASP A 540 10.97 52.39 -29.07
N GLY A 541 9.93 52.80 -29.83
CA GLY A 541 10.04 53.05 -31.27
C GLY A 541 10.03 51.80 -32.15
N LEU A 542 9.73 50.64 -31.57
CA LEU A 542 9.58 49.36 -32.24
C LEU A 542 8.12 48.89 -32.16
N LEU A 543 7.62 48.35 -33.25
CA LEU A 543 6.40 47.53 -33.27
C LEU A 543 6.80 46.06 -33.09
N LEU A 544 6.21 45.41 -32.10
CA LEU A 544 6.38 43.99 -31.81
C LEU A 544 5.04 43.26 -31.93
N GLY A 545 5.06 42.08 -32.54
CA GLY A 545 3.92 41.18 -32.59
C GLY A 545 4.11 40.09 -33.66
N PRO A 546 3.02 39.41 -34.06
CA PRO A 546 3.06 38.34 -35.04
C PRO A 546 3.71 38.78 -36.37
N ALA A 547 4.61 37.94 -36.90
CA ALA A 547 5.31 38.23 -38.17
C ALA A 547 4.33 38.41 -39.34
N GLU A 548 3.22 37.67 -39.34
CA GLU A 548 2.17 37.65 -40.35
C GLU A 548 1.43 39.00 -40.55
N LEU A 549 1.55 39.92 -39.58
CA LEU A 549 1.02 41.29 -39.66
C LEU A 549 2.06 42.28 -40.19
N GLN A 550 3.32 41.87 -40.34
CA GLN A 550 4.47 42.74 -40.63
C GLN A 550 5.30 42.30 -41.85
N THR A 551 5.01 41.14 -42.43
CA THR A 551 5.68 40.55 -43.61
C THR A 551 4.81 40.63 -44.85
N VAL A 552 5.44 40.71 -46.03
CA VAL A 552 4.74 40.57 -47.31
C VAL A 552 4.18 39.14 -47.42
N PRO A 553 2.87 38.96 -47.65
CA PRO A 553 2.28 37.64 -47.87
C PRO A 553 2.87 36.95 -49.10
N ALA A 554 2.97 35.62 -49.09
CA ALA A 554 3.54 34.86 -50.20
C ALA A 554 2.71 34.96 -51.49
N ASP A 555 1.41 35.25 -51.36
CA ASP A 555 0.45 35.40 -52.46
C ASP A 555 0.37 36.84 -53.01
N ALA A 556 1.23 37.74 -52.52
CA ALA A 556 1.22 39.16 -52.89
C ALA A 556 2.04 39.46 -54.14
N ILE A 557 1.50 40.31 -55.01
CA ILE A 557 2.23 40.91 -56.13
C ILE A 557 3.37 41.78 -55.55
N PRO A 558 4.64 41.56 -55.97
CA PRO A 558 5.79 42.32 -55.46
C PRO A 558 5.58 43.84 -55.52
N GLY A 559 5.88 44.53 -54.42
CA GLY A 559 5.77 46.00 -54.31
C GLY A 559 4.35 46.54 -54.06
N THR A 560 3.33 45.69 -53.97
CA THR A 560 1.94 46.14 -53.68
C THR A 560 1.59 46.16 -52.19
N ALA A 561 2.40 45.51 -51.35
CA ALA A 561 2.12 45.38 -49.93
C ALA A 561 2.41 46.68 -49.16
N ARG A 562 1.41 47.18 -48.42
CA ARG A 562 1.50 48.38 -47.57
C ARG A 562 1.02 48.05 -46.16
N LEU A 563 1.83 48.39 -45.17
CA LEU A 563 1.48 48.30 -43.76
C LEU A 563 1.11 49.68 -43.24
N GLN A 564 -0.15 49.87 -42.85
CA GLN A 564 -0.62 51.05 -42.16
C GLN A 564 -0.63 50.78 -40.65
N ALA A 565 0.10 51.56 -39.87
CA ALA A 565 0.14 51.50 -38.41
C ALA A 565 -0.24 52.87 -37.84
N GLY A 566 -1.46 52.99 -37.32
CA GLY A 566 -2.04 54.30 -36.99
C GLY A 566 -2.09 55.23 -38.21
N GLU A 567 -1.46 56.40 -38.10
CA GLU A 567 -1.37 57.39 -39.18
C GLU A 567 -0.21 57.16 -40.14
N THR A 568 0.73 56.26 -39.80
CA THR A 568 1.93 56.03 -40.61
C THR A 568 1.71 54.88 -41.58
N THR A 569 2.10 55.06 -42.84
CA THR A 569 2.04 54.01 -43.88
C THR A 569 3.43 53.67 -44.39
N VAL A 570 3.80 52.40 -44.36
CA VAL A 570 5.11 51.89 -44.78
C VAL A 570 4.94 50.89 -45.92
N ALA A 571 5.66 51.12 -47.04
CA ALA A 571 5.72 50.17 -48.14
C ALA A 571 6.65 49.00 -47.81
N LEU A 572 6.23 47.78 -48.13
CA LEU A 572 7.00 46.55 -47.87
C LEU A 572 7.61 46.03 -49.18
N ASN A 573 8.93 46.15 -49.31
CA ASN A 573 9.61 46.02 -50.61
C ASN A 573 10.18 44.63 -50.92
N ALA A 574 10.17 43.66 -49.98
CA ALA A 574 10.58 42.28 -50.26
C ALA A 574 9.96 41.28 -49.29
N PRO A 575 9.61 40.05 -49.73
CA PRO A 575 9.36 38.94 -48.83
C PRO A 575 10.68 38.62 -48.12
N VAL A 576 10.79 39.04 -46.85
CA VAL A 576 11.84 38.51 -45.98
C VAL A 576 11.54 37.03 -45.82
N GLY A 577 12.54 36.18 -46.08
CA GLY A 577 12.39 34.73 -46.31
C GLY A 577 11.41 34.05 -45.37
N ALA A 578 10.74 32.99 -45.83
CA ALA A 578 9.64 32.29 -45.16
C ALA A 578 9.89 32.10 -43.65
N HIS A 579 9.46 33.07 -42.84
CA HIS A 579 9.47 32.94 -41.41
C HIS A 579 8.21 32.15 -41.04
N PRO A 580 8.33 31.10 -40.21
CA PRO A 580 7.16 30.33 -39.82
C PRO A 580 6.12 31.25 -39.17
N GLU A 581 4.85 31.03 -39.48
CA GLU A 581 3.71 31.83 -39.00
C GLU A 581 3.58 31.89 -37.46
N SER A 582 4.36 31.09 -36.75
CA SER A 582 4.48 31.05 -35.29
C SER A 582 5.56 31.99 -34.73
N THR A 583 6.12 32.90 -35.52
CA THR A 583 7.23 33.78 -35.10
C THR A 583 6.79 35.20 -34.80
N LEU A 584 7.45 35.82 -33.82
CA LEU A 584 7.32 37.24 -33.52
C LEU A 584 8.35 38.04 -34.31
N ARG A 585 7.96 39.25 -34.74
CA ARG A 585 8.84 40.17 -35.46
C ARG A 585 8.84 41.55 -34.81
N GLN A 586 10.01 42.18 -34.82
CA GLN A 586 10.18 43.59 -34.47
C GLN A 586 10.40 44.42 -35.74
N ARG A 587 9.75 45.57 -35.83
CA ARG A 587 9.98 46.56 -36.90
C ARG A 587 10.07 47.96 -36.31
N ARG A 588 11.14 48.69 -36.65
CA ARG A 588 11.25 50.11 -36.34
C ARG A 588 10.44 50.92 -37.35
N ILE A 589 9.57 51.80 -36.87
CA ILE A 589 8.79 52.73 -37.70
C ILE A 589 8.93 54.14 -37.12
N GLU A 590 9.36 55.09 -37.95
CA GLU A 590 9.43 56.50 -37.56
C GLU A 590 8.02 57.05 -37.31
N GLY A 591 7.83 57.77 -36.21
CA GLY A 591 6.53 58.35 -35.82
C GLY A 591 5.68 57.50 -34.88
N VAL A 592 6.07 56.24 -34.61
CA VAL A 592 5.42 55.41 -33.59
C VAL A 592 6.20 55.47 -32.29
N THR A 593 5.57 55.97 -31.23
CA THR A 593 6.13 55.96 -29.87
C THR A 593 5.26 55.10 -28.97
N GLY A 594 5.87 54.24 -28.16
CA GLY A 594 5.15 53.42 -27.19
C GLY A 594 5.97 53.22 -25.93
N ARG A 595 5.29 53.00 -24.81
CA ARG A 595 5.92 52.78 -23.51
C ARG A 595 6.81 51.52 -23.50
N PRO A 596 7.90 51.53 -22.72
CA PRO A 596 8.71 50.33 -22.52
C PRO A 596 7.86 49.24 -21.84
N ALA A 597 7.81 48.06 -22.45
CA ALA A 597 7.06 46.92 -21.95
C ALA A 597 8.01 45.78 -21.57
N ALA A 598 7.97 45.36 -20.31
CA ALA A 598 8.77 44.23 -19.86
C ALA A 598 8.20 42.92 -20.43
N CYS A 599 9.04 42.15 -21.12
CA CYS A 599 8.65 40.86 -21.70
C CYS A 599 9.39 39.70 -20.98
N ARG A 600 8.76 38.53 -20.92
CA ARG A 600 9.34 37.30 -20.32
C ARG A 600 8.90 36.09 -21.12
N GLU A 601 9.80 35.12 -21.25
CA GLU A 601 9.49 33.82 -21.81
C GLU A 601 8.78 32.94 -20.77
N PRO A 602 7.53 32.51 -21.02
CA PRO A 602 6.81 31.68 -20.08
C PRO A 602 7.17 30.20 -20.23
N SER A 603 7.27 29.47 -19.12
CA SER A 603 7.52 28.03 -19.14
C SER A 603 6.25 27.19 -19.36
N GLN A 604 5.08 27.72 -18.97
CA GLN A 604 3.76 27.09 -19.08
C GLN A 604 2.70 28.18 -19.26
N PRO A 605 1.48 27.85 -19.72
CA PRO A 605 0.37 28.79 -19.70
C PRO A 605 0.08 29.29 -18.29
N GLU A 606 -0.06 30.60 -18.14
CA GLU A 606 -0.37 31.29 -16.88
C GLU A 606 -1.64 32.13 -17.08
N ASP A 607 -2.33 32.47 -15.98
CA ASP A 607 -3.41 33.45 -16.03
C ASP A 607 -2.85 34.78 -16.53
N GLY A 608 -3.59 35.48 -17.37
CA GLY A 608 -3.13 36.72 -17.96
C GLY A 608 -4.23 37.66 -18.41
N PHE A 609 -3.81 38.83 -18.88
CA PHE A 609 -4.67 39.90 -19.36
C PHE A 609 -4.37 40.17 -20.83
N ILE A 610 -5.39 40.06 -21.68
CA ILE A 610 -5.35 40.44 -23.09
C ILE A 610 -5.57 41.94 -23.19
N VAL A 611 -4.64 42.62 -23.86
CA VAL A 611 -4.70 44.07 -24.05
C VAL A 611 -5.15 44.39 -25.45
N THR A 612 -6.34 44.99 -25.57
CA THR A 612 -6.96 45.33 -26.85
C THR A 612 -6.77 46.80 -27.25
N GLY A 613 -6.37 47.64 -26.29
CA GLY A 613 -6.11 49.06 -26.50
C GLY A 613 -5.52 49.70 -25.24
N SER A 614 -4.92 50.89 -25.40
CA SER A 614 -4.29 51.63 -24.30
C SER A 614 -5.29 52.19 -23.28
N ASN A 615 -6.54 52.41 -23.70
CA ASN A 615 -7.63 52.93 -22.86
C ASN A 615 -8.72 51.90 -22.55
N ASP A 616 -8.63 50.69 -23.10
CA ASP A 616 -9.60 49.63 -22.86
C ASP A 616 -9.24 48.84 -21.60
N SER A 617 -10.25 48.37 -20.88
CA SER A 617 -10.04 47.47 -19.75
C SER A 617 -9.50 46.13 -20.26
N PRO A 618 -8.33 45.66 -19.77
CA PRO A 618 -7.75 44.40 -20.22
C PRO A 618 -8.68 43.22 -19.91
N LEU A 619 -8.82 42.30 -20.87
CA LEU A 619 -9.67 41.12 -20.75
C LEU A 619 -8.91 39.99 -20.04
N LEU A 620 -9.46 39.43 -18.98
CA LEU A 620 -8.84 38.30 -18.27
C LEU A 620 -8.92 37.01 -19.12
N LEU A 621 -7.78 36.36 -19.30
CA LEU A 621 -7.62 35.03 -19.88
C LEU A 621 -7.07 34.07 -18.82
N ALA A 622 -7.89 33.12 -18.40
CA ALA A 622 -7.46 32.08 -17.46
C ALA A 622 -6.56 31.04 -18.15
N ALA A 623 -5.53 30.56 -17.46
CA ALA A 623 -4.61 29.52 -17.95
C ALA A 623 -5.36 28.24 -18.39
N THR A 624 -6.47 27.92 -17.71
CA THR A 624 -7.31 26.75 -18.01
C THR A 624 -8.01 26.82 -19.37
N ARG A 625 -8.11 28.00 -19.97
CA ARG A 625 -8.63 28.23 -21.32
C ARG A 625 -7.54 28.10 -22.40
N ILE A 626 -6.32 27.72 -22.01
CA ILE A 626 -5.16 27.53 -22.89
C ILE A 626 -4.76 26.05 -22.84
N ARG A 627 -4.81 25.36 -23.98
CA ARG A 627 -4.35 23.98 -24.14
C ARG A 627 -2.99 23.97 -24.82
N VAL A 628 -2.08 23.11 -24.33
CA VAL A 628 -0.76 22.91 -24.96
C VAL A 628 -0.83 21.68 -25.86
N GLU A 629 -0.78 21.90 -27.17
CA GLU A 629 -0.78 20.85 -28.20
C GLU A 629 0.51 20.97 -29.03
N GLU A 630 1.36 19.95 -29.01
CA GLU A 630 2.64 19.93 -29.78
C GLU A 630 3.56 21.14 -29.54
N GLY A 631 3.50 21.73 -28.34
CA GLY A 631 4.27 22.93 -27.99
C GLY A 631 3.61 24.27 -28.37
N HIS A 632 2.43 24.22 -28.98
CA HIS A 632 1.62 25.40 -29.30
C HIS A 632 0.53 25.63 -28.25
N TRP A 633 0.27 26.90 -27.92
CA TRP A 633 -0.75 27.29 -26.95
C TRP A 633 -2.05 27.61 -27.69
N ARG A 634 -2.99 26.68 -27.71
CA ARG A 634 -4.31 26.87 -28.34
C ARG A 634 -5.33 27.37 -27.33
N LEU A 635 -6.10 28.38 -27.72
CA LEU A 635 -7.19 28.92 -26.94
C LEU A 635 -8.44 28.08 -27.13
N ASP A 636 -9.26 28.01 -26.08
CA ASP A 636 -10.59 27.41 -26.14
C ASP A 636 -11.43 28.07 -27.25
N PRO A 637 -11.95 27.29 -28.23
CA PRO A 637 -12.75 27.84 -29.34
C PRO A 637 -14.03 28.53 -28.87
N GLU A 638 -14.56 28.19 -27.69
CA GLU A 638 -15.76 28.81 -27.11
C GLU A 638 -15.50 30.17 -26.46
N LEU A 639 -14.24 30.61 -26.34
CA LEU A 639 -13.89 31.88 -25.72
C LEU A 639 -14.46 33.06 -26.54
N SER A 640 -15.30 33.91 -25.95
CA SER A 640 -15.77 35.13 -26.61
C SER A 640 -14.69 36.21 -26.57
N LEU A 641 -14.16 36.57 -27.74
CA LEU A 641 -13.16 37.63 -27.89
C LEU A 641 -13.78 38.85 -28.58
N PRO A 642 -13.53 40.08 -28.09
CA PRO A 642 -14.08 41.30 -28.67
C PRO A 642 -13.33 41.70 -29.95
N GLY A 643 -14.04 41.98 -31.04
CA GLY A 643 -13.47 42.66 -32.22
C GLY A 643 -12.21 42.01 -32.82
N ILE A 644 -11.27 42.86 -33.29
CA ILE A 644 -9.99 42.45 -33.88
C ILE A 644 -8.95 42.41 -32.76
N VAL A 645 -8.61 41.21 -32.29
CA VAL A 645 -7.61 40.98 -31.22
C VAL A 645 -6.38 40.20 -31.70
N THR A 646 -6.29 39.87 -32.98
CA THR A 646 -5.07 39.28 -33.56
C THR A 646 -3.89 40.21 -33.32
N GLY A 647 -2.85 39.71 -32.69
CA GLY A 647 -1.64 40.44 -32.30
C GLY A 647 -1.74 41.21 -30.98
N ALA A 648 -2.84 41.11 -30.24
CA ALA A 648 -2.95 41.66 -28.89
C ALA A 648 -1.91 41.01 -27.94
N PRO A 649 -1.17 41.79 -27.13
CA PRO A 649 -0.25 41.23 -26.14
C PRO A 649 -1.00 40.61 -24.96
N LEU A 650 -0.47 39.49 -24.46
CA LEU A 650 -0.91 38.79 -23.26
C LEU A 650 0.05 39.10 -22.11
N LEU A 651 -0.44 39.73 -21.05
CA LEU A 651 0.33 40.05 -19.84
C LEU A 651 0.08 38.98 -18.78
N ALA A 652 1.11 38.44 -18.15
CA ALA A 652 0.94 37.54 -17.01
C ALA A 652 0.27 38.25 -15.83
N ALA A 653 -0.67 37.59 -15.17
CA ALA A 653 -1.35 38.11 -13.98
C ALA A 653 -0.39 38.24 -12.78
N THR A 654 0.68 37.44 -12.76
CA THR A 654 1.66 37.32 -11.68
C THR A 654 2.62 38.51 -11.62
N ASP A 655 3.34 38.78 -12.71
CA ASP A 655 4.42 39.78 -12.77
C ASP A 655 4.15 40.94 -13.75
N ARG A 656 2.99 40.93 -14.43
CA ARG A 656 2.54 41.94 -15.40
C ARG A 656 3.46 42.08 -16.62
N LYS A 657 4.33 41.10 -16.87
CA LYS A 657 5.17 41.07 -18.07
C LYS A 657 4.41 40.47 -19.24
N VAL A 658 4.76 40.92 -20.45
CA VAL A 658 4.24 40.34 -21.69
C VAL A 658 4.84 38.94 -21.88
N ILE A 659 3.97 37.94 -21.96
CA ILE A 659 4.34 36.53 -22.08
C ILE A 659 4.04 35.95 -23.48
N GLY A 660 3.26 36.65 -24.29
CA GLY A 660 2.95 36.22 -25.65
C GLY A 660 1.99 37.16 -26.37
N PHE A 661 1.59 36.77 -27.59
CA PHE A 661 0.70 37.52 -28.46
C PHE A 661 -0.40 36.61 -29.02
N LEU A 662 -1.63 37.10 -29.12
CA LEU A 662 -2.72 36.32 -29.71
C LEU A 662 -2.56 36.19 -31.22
N ARG A 663 -2.88 35.01 -31.76
CA ARG A 663 -3.04 34.74 -33.18
C ARG A 663 -4.44 34.18 -33.41
N ILE A 664 -5.16 34.77 -34.35
CA ILE A 664 -6.49 34.31 -34.76
C ILE A 664 -6.53 34.25 -36.28
N GLU A 665 -6.69 33.04 -36.80
CA GLU A 665 -6.77 32.76 -38.23
C GLU A 665 -7.93 31.80 -38.51
N GLY A 666 -9.02 32.33 -39.07
CA GLY A 666 -10.25 31.58 -39.24
C GLY A 666 -10.79 31.07 -37.90
N THR A 667 -10.76 29.76 -37.71
CA THR A 667 -11.18 29.07 -36.48
C THR A 667 -10.03 28.77 -35.52
N ASP A 668 -8.77 28.86 -35.98
CA ASP A 668 -7.61 28.60 -35.13
C ASP A 668 -7.30 29.82 -34.27
N ARG A 669 -7.22 29.61 -32.96
CA ARG A 669 -6.97 30.64 -31.96
C ARG A 669 -5.83 30.14 -31.09
N SER A 670 -4.74 30.87 -31.10
CA SER A 670 -3.53 30.49 -30.38
C SER A 670 -2.84 31.68 -29.76
N VAL A 671 -1.90 31.39 -28.86
CA VAL A 671 -0.98 32.36 -28.28
C VAL A 671 0.41 31.99 -28.78
N ILE A 672 1.11 32.96 -29.35
CA ILE A 672 2.53 32.86 -29.71
C ILE A 672 3.33 33.29 -28.47
N PRO A 673 4.04 32.38 -27.78
CA PRO A 673 4.84 32.73 -26.60
C PRO A 673 5.97 33.69 -26.97
N TYR A 674 6.34 34.58 -26.03
CA TYR A 674 7.47 35.48 -26.22
C TYR A 674 8.80 34.72 -26.04
N ALA A 675 9.58 34.53 -27.10
CA ALA A 675 10.93 33.96 -27.00
C ALA A 675 11.97 35.04 -26.66
N SER A 676 12.94 34.70 -25.81
CA SER A 676 13.94 35.64 -25.24
C SER A 676 14.89 36.33 -26.22
N SER A 677 14.78 36.13 -27.55
CA SER A 677 15.54 36.89 -28.55
C SER A 677 14.83 36.95 -29.91
N PRO A 678 14.18 38.08 -30.27
CA PRO A 678 13.88 38.41 -31.67
C PRO A 678 15.11 38.94 -32.44
N HIS A 679 16.31 38.97 -31.84
CA HIS A 679 17.55 39.40 -32.50
C HIS A 679 18.11 38.29 -33.41
N ALA A 680 17.47 38.05 -34.56
CA ALA A 680 18.07 37.35 -35.70
C ALA A 680 17.22 37.46 -36.98
N ALA A 681 16.92 38.69 -37.46
CA ALA A 681 16.56 38.95 -38.85
C ALA A 681 16.53 40.46 -39.11
N GLU A 682 17.72 41.04 -39.32
CA GLU A 682 17.84 42.26 -40.13
C GLU A 682 17.43 41.97 -41.59
#